data_AF-A0A317MGH5-F1
#
_entry.id   AF-A0A317MGH5-F1
#
_cell.length_a   1.000
_cell.length_b   1.000
_cell.length_c   1.000
_cell.angle_alpha   90.00
_cell.angle_beta   90.00
_cell.angle_gamma   90.00
#
_symmetry.space_group_name_H-M   'P 1'
#
loop_
_entity.id
_entity.type
_entity.pdbx_description
1 polymer ?
#
loop_
_entity_poly.entity_id
_entity_poly.type
_entity_poly.pdbx_seq_one_letter_code
_entity_poly.pdbx_strand_id
1 'polypeptide(L)'
;MFGAGGVVRVLHAVWSRDTLVLWGEAEERETPAAPATGTHPGAAGVEELRAMAAKAGIDPDSPGSVTPVLWLPGTREAPAPSDTDDTAPAEFRAWSVPGLELSAARADTLLSAAEALPVALGPALTHLRAVHTLAEGLVRAGCVLPDLVGDPPRARWRPAPLDTAEEHLSALTAALPPAAVAHLAPEDRGEAPRRCVLAPLELLTDAVARRLATAAPGARGDARPDADVPAAARLASALTGDHSRVDPDTARDLRGPLREWRSRVRGGGRAQLLFVLREPEPESAQGGPRPWTVEFWVRSTTDPGLRLPLEQVWLGEGAAWLPEDVATTALADLRRAARHMPGLQRALGDLAPTRLTMDTARAQAFVGQTAARLTSAGFGVVLPEWSGRGALTLRMTVSEEPKRRGRGGVGPTELVDVSFEALLGGPGAREPLDGEELDELAELARLKRSLVQVRGRWMEMDPERVEAALDLMRRSGRGPIRREEALRTAIGAEPTPLPVADVVAGGPLGALLDGGAKAAPRPMGAPPGFEGALRPYQDRGSAWLRFLGELGLGAVLADDMGLGKTVQLLALLTDERAEGPAPGPTLLVCPVSLVGNWRKEAGKFAPGLRVHVQHGPDRPTGNALARIVGACDLVVTTYGVVTRDAEELSGMPWHRVVCDEAQALKNHATAQARAVRSLPAATRIALTGTPVENNLGELWSVMEFANPGLLGTAADFQRAVADRAEAEEGSGEGTDLVRRLTGPFVLRRLKTDRSIIADLPEKQEMRTWCTLTPEQASLYKAVVDDLAERMAEADEKERKGLVLSSMSRLKQICNHPAQFLGDGSALAGRSGKLDRLESILGEAVAEGDKALCFTQYARWGERLAPYLRSRLGVPVLWLHGGTSRADRERMTEHFQTVAGPVVFLLSLKAAGTGLNLTAANHVVHVDRWWNPAVENQATDRAFRIGQRRNVQVRKLVCVGTVEERVDEMIERKSVLADGAVATGEGWLGGLSVEDLREVVRLAPEAVSG
;
A
#
# COMPACT_ATOMS: atom_id res chain seq x y z
N MET A 1 -31.50 -42.22 23.44
CA MET A 1 -30.23 -42.31 24.18
C MET A 1 -29.16 -41.68 23.28
N PHE A 2 -29.16 -40.34 23.17
CA PHE A 2 -28.16 -39.59 22.40
C PHE A 2 -27.14 -39.07 23.41
N GLY A 3 -25.96 -39.70 23.44
CA GLY A 3 -24.91 -39.39 24.39
C GLY A 3 -24.27 -38.03 24.10
N ALA A 4 -23.78 -37.39 25.18
CA ALA A 4 -22.95 -36.20 25.15
C ALA A 4 -21.73 -36.43 24.22
N GLY A 5 -21.75 -35.80 23.04
CA GLY A 5 -20.60 -35.74 22.14
C GLY A 5 -19.94 -34.38 22.27
N GLY A 6 -18.62 -34.35 22.48
CA GLY A 6 -17.85 -33.11 22.56
C GLY A 6 -17.76 -32.45 21.18
N VAL A 7 -17.73 -31.13 21.14
CA VAL A 7 -17.54 -30.39 19.89
C VAL A 7 -16.06 -30.45 19.52
N VAL A 8 -15.74 -30.87 18.28
CA VAL A 8 -14.37 -30.81 17.74
C VAL A 8 -13.98 -29.34 17.58
N ARG A 9 -12.93 -28.90 18.28
CA ARG A 9 -12.46 -27.51 18.31
C ARG A 9 -11.41 -27.23 17.25
N VAL A 10 -10.43 -28.11 17.10
CA VAL A 10 -9.35 -27.99 16.12
C VAL A 10 -9.24 -29.29 15.32
N LEU A 11 -9.15 -29.17 14.00
CA LEU A 11 -9.03 -30.28 13.07
C LEU A 11 -7.61 -30.30 12.49
N HIS A 12 -6.92 -31.43 12.65
CA HIS A 12 -5.54 -31.63 12.23
C HIS A 12 -5.47 -32.74 11.19
N ALA A 13 -4.44 -32.69 10.35
CA ALA A 13 -4.18 -33.76 9.41
C ALA A 13 -2.68 -34.00 9.23
N VAL A 14 -2.33 -35.25 8.98
CA VAL A 14 -1.01 -35.66 8.54
C VAL A 14 -1.15 -36.51 7.29
N TRP A 15 -0.25 -36.34 6.33
CA TRP A 15 -0.20 -37.21 5.16
C TRP A 15 0.71 -38.39 5.45
N SER A 16 0.14 -39.59 5.55
CA SER A 16 0.89 -40.81 5.86
C SER A 16 0.69 -41.82 4.74
N ARG A 17 1.80 -42.31 4.19
CA ARG A 17 1.80 -43.21 3.01
C ARG A 17 1.06 -42.58 1.82
N ASP A 18 -0.15 -43.06 1.53
CA ASP A 18 -0.98 -42.66 0.39
C ASP A 18 -2.33 -42.05 0.81
N THR A 19 -2.51 -41.79 2.10
CA THR A 19 -3.78 -41.34 2.68
C THR A 19 -3.58 -40.13 3.59
N LEU A 20 -4.64 -39.33 3.70
CA LEU A 20 -4.71 -38.24 4.65
C LEU A 20 -5.33 -38.79 5.94
N VAL A 21 -4.57 -38.74 7.03
CA VAL A 21 -5.07 -39.13 8.35
C VAL A 21 -5.56 -37.89 9.07
N LEU A 22 -6.88 -37.79 9.23
CA LEU A 22 -7.58 -36.71 9.90
C LEU A 22 -7.75 -37.04 11.37
N TRP A 23 -7.39 -36.12 12.27
CA TRP A 23 -7.67 -36.24 13.70
C TRP A 23 -8.08 -34.87 14.24
N GLY A 24 -8.58 -34.81 15.47
CA GLY A 24 -9.03 -33.54 16.04
C GLY A 24 -8.93 -33.49 17.55
N GLU A 25 -8.98 -32.28 18.07
CA GLU A 25 -9.04 -31.99 19.51
C GLU A 25 -10.48 -31.63 19.87
N ALA A 26 -11.03 -32.25 20.91
CA ALA A 26 -12.38 -32.02 21.40
C ALA A 26 -12.36 -31.14 22.66
N GLU A 27 -13.45 -30.41 22.90
CA GLU A 27 -13.67 -29.63 24.12
C GLU A 27 -13.59 -30.52 25.39
N GLU A 28 -13.06 -29.99 26.49
CA GLU A 28 -12.89 -30.75 27.75
C GLU A 28 -14.20 -31.42 28.17
N ARG A 29 -14.22 -32.75 28.17
CA ARG A 29 -15.36 -33.51 28.67
C ARG A 29 -15.41 -33.36 30.19
N GLU A 30 -16.53 -32.87 30.73
CA GLU A 30 -16.89 -32.97 32.16
C GLU A 30 -17.04 -34.46 32.53
N THR A 31 -15.89 -35.13 32.75
CA THR A 31 -15.62 -36.57 32.94
C THR A 31 -15.72 -37.43 31.66
N PRO A 32 -14.72 -38.29 31.35
CA PRO A 32 -14.69 -39.65 31.94
C PRO A 32 -13.29 -40.34 32.02
N ALA A 33 -13.23 -41.49 32.71
CA ALA A 33 -12.21 -42.56 32.69
C ALA A 33 -10.74 -42.19 32.37
N ALA A 34 -9.84 -42.42 33.34
CA ALA A 34 -8.39 -42.24 33.19
C ALA A 34 -7.90 -42.78 31.82
N PRO A 35 -7.35 -41.92 30.94
CA PRO A 35 -6.88 -42.37 29.63
C PRO A 35 -5.82 -43.45 29.80
N ALA A 36 -5.83 -44.44 28.91
CA ALA A 36 -4.75 -45.41 28.86
C ALA A 36 -3.41 -44.66 28.66
N THR A 37 -2.39 -45.03 29.44
CA THR A 37 -1.05 -44.42 29.36
C THR A 37 -0.58 -44.34 27.90
N GLY A 38 -0.35 -43.12 27.41
CA GLY A 38 0.11 -42.84 26.04
C GLY A 38 -0.97 -42.45 25.02
N THR A 39 -2.25 -42.37 25.40
CA THR A 39 -3.33 -41.84 24.53
C THR A 39 -3.53 -40.35 24.76
N HIS A 40 -3.74 -39.58 23.69
CA HIS A 40 -3.93 -38.13 23.76
C HIS A 40 -5.23 -37.79 24.54
N PRO A 41 -5.14 -37.10 25.69
CA PRO A 41 -6.26 -36.93 26.61
C PRO A 41 -7.40 -36.06 26.04
N GLY A 42 -7.08 -35.08 25.18
CA GLY A 42 -8.06 -34.19 24.52
C GLY A 42 -8.46 -34.59 23.10
N ALA A 43 -8.19 -35.82 22.63
CA ALA A 43 -8.46 -36.17 21.24
C ALA A 43 -9.94 -36.51 20.99
N ALA A 44 -10.48 -36.00 19.89
CA ALA A 44 -11.84 -36.27 19.43
C ALA A 44 -12.01 -37.77 19.09
N GLY A 45 -13.21 -38.29 19.37
CA GLY A 45 -13.57 -39.66 19.04
C GLY A 45 -13.79 -39.87 17.54
N VAL A 46 -13.66 -41.12 17.10
CA VAL A 46 -13.88 -41.51 15.68
C VAL A 46 -15.26 -41.08 15.16
N GLU A 47 -16.31 -41.22 15.97
CA GLU A 47 -17.68 -40.82 15.59
C GLU A 47 -17.84 -39.29 15.45
N GLU A 48 -17.14 -38.51 16.28
CA GLU A 48 -17.11 -37.03 16.18
C GLU A 48 -16.39 -36.59 14.89
N LEU A 49 -15.29 -37.27 14.55
CA LEU A 49 -14.57 -37.05 13.30
C LEU A 49 -15.41 -37.45 12.07
N ARG A 50 -16.21 -38.53 12.15
CA ARG A 50 -17.13 -38.95 11.07
C ARG A 50 -18.21 -37.91 10.84
N ALA A 51 -18.78 -37.39 11.92
CA ALA A 51 -19.74 -36.29 11.85
C ALA A 51 -19.14 -35.02 11.22
N MET A 52 -17.86 -34.72 11.49
CA MET A 52 -17.18 -33.62 10.83
C MET A 52 -16.91 -33.87 9.35
N ALA A 53 -16.44 -35.07 8.98
CA ALA A 53 -16.24 -35.44 7.59
C ALA A 53 -17.56 -35.36 6.79
N ALA A 54 -18.69 -35.72 7.40
CA ALA A 54 -20.02 -35.59 6.81
C ALA A 54 -20.41 -34.14 6.46
N LYS A 55 -20.03 -33.16 7.30
CA LYS A 55 -20.25 -31.73 6.99
C LYS A 55 -19.44 -31.26 5.78
N ALA A 56 -18.32 -31.91 5.48
CA ALA A 56 -17.53 -31.67 4.27
C ALA A 56 -18.07 -32.39 3.03
N GLY A 57 -19.18 -33.15 3.14
CA GLY A 57 -19.76 -33.91 2.03
C GLY A 57 -19.18 -35.33 1.86
N ILE A 58 -18.47 -35.85 2.87
CA ILE A 58 -17.93 -37.22 2.85
C ILE A 58 -18.90 -38.16 3.56
N ASP A 59 -19.28 -39.28 2.93
CA ASP A 59 -20.10 -40.32 3.56
C ASP A 59 -19.45 -40.81 4.86
N PRO A 60 -20.09 -40.68 6.04
CA PRO A 60 -19.49 -40.92 7.35
C PRO A 60 -19.05 -42.37 7.60
N ASP A 61 -19.66 -43.36 6.93
CA ASP A 61 -19.29 -44.77 7.09
C ASP A 61 -18.15 -45.21 6.15
N SER A 62 -17.75 -44.32 5.24
CA SER A 62 -16.83 -44.62 4.16
C SER A 62 -15.33 -44.53 4.51
N PRO A 63 -14.87 -43.69 5.47
CA PRO A 63 -13.48 -43.67 5.95
C PRO A 63 -13.18 -44.82 6.92
N GLY A 64 -11.98 -45.40 6.79
CA GLY A 64 -11.45 -46.32 7.80
C GLY A 64 -11.03 -45.57 9.07
N SER A 65 -11.17 -46.21 10.24
CA SER A 65 -10.64 -45.67 11.50
C SER A 65 -9.22 -46.18 11.74
N VAL A 66 -8.34 -45.30 12.21
CA VAL A 66 -6.94 -45.62 12.51
C VAL A 66 -6.54 -44.93 13.80
N THR A 67 -5.47 -45.41 14.44
CA THR A 67 -4.95 -44.79 15.67
C THR A 67 -3.47 -44.48 15.47
N PRO A 68 -3.11 -43.37 14.79
CA PRO A 68 -1.70 -43.07 14.54
C PRO A 68 -1.01 -42.64 15.84
N VAL A 69 0.28 -42.97 15.92
CA VAL A 69 1.17 -42.42 16.94
C VAL A 69 1.78 -41.13 16.40
N LEU A 70 1.54 -40.02 17.09
CA LEU A 70 2.04 -38.70 16.74
C LEU A 70 3.05 -38.22 17.78
N TRP A 71 4.18 -37.72 17.31
CA TRP A 71 5.19 -37.05 18.11
C TRP A 71 4.81 -35.58 18.26
N LEU A 72 4.14 -35.28 19.36
CA LEU A 72 3.63 -33.94 19.67
C LEU A 72 4.46 -33.30 20.79
N PRO A 73 4.65 -31.97 20.75
CA PRO A 73 5.26 -31.25 21.86
C PRO A 73 4.37 -31.40 23.10
N GLY A 74 4.95 -31.65 24.28
CA GLY A 74 4.18 -31.68 25.53
C GLY A 74 5.00 -32.03 26.76
N THR A 75 4.30 -32.21 27.88
CA THR A 75 4.87 -32.71 29.14
C THR A 75 4.76 -34.23 29.22
N ARG A 76 5.20 -34.84 30.34
CA ARG A 76 4.97 -36.27 30.62
C ARG A 76 3.49 -36.63 30.76
N GLU A 77 2.64 -35.66 31.08
CA GLU A 77 1.26 -35.88 31.50
C GLU A 77 0.25 -35.46 30.44
N ALA A 78 0.59 -34.49 29.57
CA ALA A 78 -0.28 -34.03 28.49
C ALA A 78 0.51 -33.43 27.29
N PRO A 79 0.01 -33.59 26.05
CA PRO A 79 0.49 -32.82 24.89
C PRO A 79 0.17 -31.32 25.06
N ALA A 80 0.96 -30.46 24.43
CA ALA A 80 0.72 -29.03 24.39
C ALA A 80 -0.56 -28.75 23.58
N PRO A 81 -1.48 -27.89 24.05
CA PRO A 81 -2.72 -27.58 23.35
C PRO A 81 -2.43 -26.87 22.01
N SER A 82 -3.10 -27.30 20.93
CA SER A 82 -2.88 -26.74 19.59
C SER A 82 -3.46 -25.33 19.39
N ASP A 83 -4.20 -24.82 20.37
CA ASP A 83 -4.83 -23.50 20.43
C ASP A 83 -4.06 -22.48 21.29
N THR A 84 -2.84 -22.83 21.73
CA THR A 84 -1.99 -21.98 22.56
C THR A 84 -0.67 -21.63 21.85
N ASP A 85 -0.25 -20.37 21.92
CA ASP A 85 1.01 -19.87 21.35
C ASP A 85 2.21 -20.03 22.30
N ASP A 86 2.11 -20.96 23.24
CA ASP A 86 3.10 -21.16 24.28
C ASP A 86 4.31 -21.92 23.73
N THR A 87 5.47 -21.24 23.68
CA THR A 87 6.74 -21.75 23.10
C THR A 87 7.74 -22.16 24.18
N ALA A 88 7.25 -22.72 25.28
CA ALA A 88 8.14 -23.42 26.22
C ALA A 88 8.88 -24.57 25.49
N PRO A 89 10.13 -24.90 25.87
CA PRO A 89 10.84 -26.02 25.27
C PRO A 89 10.14 -27.33 25.64
N ALA A 90 9.25 -27.79 24.76
CA ALA A 90 8.51 -29.02 24.94
C ALA A 90 9.28 -30.17 24.29
N GLU A 91 9.59 -31.22 25.06
CA GLU A 91 10.10 -32.47 24.50
C GLU A 91 9.02 -33.10 23.62
N PHE A 92 9.38 -33.53 22.41
CA PHE A 92 8.46 -34.30 21.56
C PHE A 92 8.25 -35.69 22.16
N ARG A 93 6.99 -36.03 22.44
CA ARG A 93 6.60 -37.34 22.99
C ARG A 93 5.56 -38.00 22.09
N ALA A 94 5.57 -39.33 22.08
CA ALA A 94 4.66 -40.13 21.29
C ALA A 94 3.28 -40.23 21.97
N TRP A 95 2.23 -39.86 21.25
CA TRP A 95 0.84 -39.91 21.67
C TRP A 95 -0.02 -40.62 20.63
N SER A 96 -0.86 -41.55 21.06
CA SER A 96 -1.85 -42.19 20.21
C SER A 96 -3.11 -41.32 20.13
N VAL A 97 -3.55 -40.96 18.91
CA VAL A 97 -4.80 -40.22 18.67
C VAL A 97 -5.79 -41.08 17.89
N PRO A 98 -7.11 -40.99 18.10
CA PRO A 98 -8.08 -41.53 17.14
C PRO A 98 -8.06 -40.69 15.85
N GLY A 99 -8.11 -41.35 14.69
CA GLY A 99 -8.12 -40.68 13.39
C GLY A 99 -8.94 -41.39 12.33
N LEU A 100 -9.26 -40.67 11.26
CA LEU A 100 -9.92 -41.16 10.05
C LEU A 100 -8.96 -41.17 8.88
N GLU A 101 -8.93 -42.27 8.14
CA GLU A 101 -8.12 -42.40 6.93
C GLU A 101 -8.94 -42.04 5.70
N LEU A 102 -8.52 -40.95 5.05
CA LEU A 102 -9.14 -40.42 3.84
C LEU A 102 -8.28 -40.75 2.62
N SER A 103 -8.91 -41.32 1.59
CA SER A 103 -8.30 -41.45 0.27
C SER A 103 -8.07 -40.07 -0.35
N ALA A 104 -7.20 -39.97 -1.35
CA ALA A 104 -6.92 -38.70 -2.03
C ALA A 104 -8.19 -37.99 -2.57
N ALA A 105 -9.18 -38.74 -3.07
CA ALA A 105 -10.46 -38.20 -3.53
C ALA A 105 -11.30 -37.58 -2.38
N ARG A 106 -11.30 -38.24 -1.22
CA ARG A 106 -11.98 -37.72 -0.02
C ARG A 106 -11.20 -36.56 0.60
N ALA A 107 -9.88 -36.57 0.53
CA ALA A 107 -9.04 -35.46 0.93
C ALA A 107 -9.28 -34.22 0.06
N ASP A 108 -9.39 -34.35 -1.27
CA ASP A 108 -9.80 -33.26 -2.17
C ASP A 108 -11.17 -32.68 -1.78
N THR A 109 -12.14 -33.55 -1.47
CA THR A 109 -13.47 -33.13 -0.99
C THR A 109 -13.39 -32.34 0.33
N LEU A 110 -12.64 -32.87 1.30
CA LEU A 110 -12.42 -32.21 2.59
C LEU A 110 -11.73 -30.84 2.42
N LEU A 111 -10.62 -30.80 1.69
CA LEU A 111 -9.79 -29.60 1.52
C LEU A 111 -10.53 -28.49 0.75
N SER A 112 -11.39 -28.87 -0.20
CA SER A 112 -12.26 -27.95 -0.92
C SER A 112 -13.35 -27.33 -0.02
N ALA A 113 -13.82 -28.06 0.99
CA ALA A 113 -14.86 -27.60 1.92
C ALA A 113 -14.29 -27.03 3.24
N ALA A 114 -12.98 -27.09 3.46
CA ALA A 114 -12.35 -26.89 4.75
C ALA A 114 -12.61 -25.50 5.38
N GLU A 115 -12.71 -24.42 4.59
CA GLU A 115 -13.03 -23.07 5.10
C GLU A 115 -14.47 -22.93 5.58
N ALA A 116 -15.38 -23.75 5.06
CA ALA A 116 -16.79 -23.72 5.44
C ALA A 116 -17.08 -24.60 6.67
N LEU A 117 -16.09 -25.34 7.17
CA LEU A 117 -16.25 -26.17 8.37
C LEU A 117 -16.24 -25.28 9.63
N PRO A 118 -17.18 -25.49 10.57
CA PRO A 118 -17.23 -24.73 11.82
C PRO A 118 -16.22 -25.25 12.84
N VAL A 119 -14.93 -25.32 12.47
CA VAL A 119 -13.82 -25.85 13.27
C VAL A 119 -12.53 -25.11 12.90
N ALA A 120 -11.63 -24.89 13.87
CA ALA A 120 -10.31 -24.32 13.55
C ALA A 120 -9.46 -25.35 12.78
N LEU A 121 -8.70 -24.90 11.79
CA LEU A 121 -7.80 -25.77 11.02
C LEU A 121 -6.39 -25.69 11.57
N GLY A 122 -5.83 -26.83 11.98
CA GLY A 122 -4.47 -26.91 12.47
C GLY A 122 -3.42 -26.58 11.38
N PRO A 123 -2.20 -26.17 11.75
CA PRO A 123 -1.18 -25.69 10.79
C PRO A 123 -0.86 -26.67 9.66
N ALA A 124 -0.81 -27.98 9.96
CA ALA A 124 -0.55 -29.01 8.95
C ALA A 124 -1.69 -29.15 7.93
N LEU A 125 -2.95 -29.01 8.38
CA LEU A 125 -4.11 -29.05 7.49
C LEU A 125 -4.19 -27.78 6.63
N THR A 126 -3.90 -26.61 7.19
CA THR A 126 -3.75 -25.34 6.45
C THR A 126 -2.65 -25.42 5.40
N HIS A 127 -1.50 -26.00 5.74
CA HIS A 127 -0.43 -26.26 4.78
C HIS A 127 -0.88 -27.19 3.64
N LEU A 128 -1.58 -28.28 3.96
CA LEU A 128 -2.14 -29.20 2.95
C LEU A 128 -3.18 -28.53 2.04
N ARG A 129 -3.91 -27.51 2.51
CA ARG A 129 -4.77 -26.68 1.65
C ARG A 129 -3.98 -25.85 0.65
N ALA A 130 -2.82 -25.32 1.03
CA ALA A 130 -1.93 -24.62 0.09
C ALA A 130 -1.39 -25.59 -0.98
N VAL A 131 -1.01 -26.83 -0.58
CA VAL A 131 -0.63 -27.89 -1.52
C VAL A 131 -1.78 -28.25 -2.48
N HIS A 132 -3.01 -28.36 -1.96
CA HIS A 132 -4.22 -28.60 -2.75
C HIS A 132 -4.52 -27.47 -3.73
N THR A 133 -4.34 -26.21 -3.31
CA THR A 133 -4.51 -25.03 -4.18
C THR A 133 -3.51 -25.04 -5.33
N LEU A 134 -2.25 -25.42 -5.06
CA LEU A 134 -1.25 -25.60 -6.12
C LEU A 134 -1.65 -26.74 -7.08
N ALA A 135 -2.11 -27.88 -6.56
CA ALA A 135 -2.58 -28.99 -7.38
C ALA A 135 -3.74 -28.56 -8.30
N GLU A 136 -4.72 -27.82 -7.78
CA GLU A 136 -5.84 -27.32 -8.57
C GLU A 136 -5.42 -26.29 -9.63
N GLY A 137 -4.49 -25.39 -9.29
CA GLY A 137 -3.88 -24.45 -10.25
C GLY A 137 -3.18 -25.16 -11.40
N LEU A 138 -2.38 -26.19 -11.10
CA LEU A 138 -1.68 -26.99 -12.11
C LEU A 138 -2.66 -27.75 -13.03
N VAL A 139 -3.71 -28.35 -12.46
CA VAL A 139 -4.74 -29.06 -13.24
C VAL A 139 -5.49 -28.08 -14.15
N ARG A 140 -5.94 -26.93 -13.62
CA ARG A 140 -6.66 -25.91 -14.41
C ARG A 140 -5.80 -25.32 -15.53
N ALA A 141 -4.50 -25.21 -15.31
CA ALA A 141 -3.53 -24.79 -16.33
C ALA A 141 -3.18 -25.90 -17.34
N GLY A 142 -3.77 -27.11 -17.22
CA GLY A 142 -3.45 -28.25 -18.08
C GLY A 142 -2.04 -28.81 -17.87
N CYS A 143 -1.41 -28.49 -16.74
CA CYS A 143 -0.03 -28.84 -16.41
C CYS A 143 0.05 -30.19 -15.67
N VAL A 144 -0.51 -31.23 -16.28
CA VAL A 144 -0.52 -32.60 -15.76
C VAL A 144 -0.09 -33.62 -16.81
N LEU A 145 0.49 -34.73 -16.35
CA LEU A 145 0.97 -35.82 -17.19
C LEU A 145 0.36 -37.15 -16.74
N PRO A 146 0.00 -38.05 -17.67
CA PRO A 146 -0.46 -39.38 -17.31
C PRO A 146 0.69 -40.28 -16.88
N ASP A 147 0.43 -41.17 -15.92
CA ASP A 147 1.37 -42.14 -15.41
C ASP A 147 0.72 -43.49 -15.08
N LEU A 148 1.56 -44.52 -14.97
CA LEU A 148 1.19 -45.87 -14.53
C LEU A 148 1.99 -46.25 -13.29
N VAL A 149 1.29 -46.44 -12.16
CA VAL A 149 1.89 -46.71 -10.85
C VAL A 149 1.43 -48.06 -10.27
N GLY A 150 2.30 -48.68 -9.46
CA GLY A 150 1.99 -49.89 -8.68
C GLY A 150 1.94 -51.21 -9.45
N ASP A 151 1.68 -52.28 -8.67
CA ASP A 151 1.37 -53.64 -9.13
C ASP A 151 0.22 -54.19 -8.25
N PRO A 152 -1.00 -54.41 -8.78
CA PRO A 152 -1.41 -54.28 -10.18
C PRO A 152 -1.38 -52.82 -10.69
N PRO A 153 -1.14 -52.59 -11.99
CA PRO A 153 -0.89 -51.26 -12.56
C PRO A 153 -2.15 -50.37 -12.54
N ARG A 154 -1.95 -49.11 -12.14
CA ARG A 154 -3.00 -48.11 -12.06
C ARG A 154 -2.64 -46.82 -12.81
N ALA A 155 -3.61 -46.29 -13.54
CA ALA A 155 -3.53 -45.01 -14.22
C ALA A 155 -3.69 -43.85 -13.23
N ARG A 156 -2.87 -42.81 -13.39
CA ARG A 156 -2.85 -41.66 -12.49
C ARG A 156 -2.37 -40.38 -13.20
N TRP A 157 -2.92 -39.23 -12.86
CA TRP A 157 -2.35 -37.93 -13.23
C TRP A 157 -1.28 -37.50 -12.25
N ARG A 158 -0.16 -36.99 -12.78
CA ARG A 158 0.93 -36.39 -12.01
C ARG A 158 1.11 -34.93 -12.41
N PRO A 159 1.57 -34.06 -11.49
CA PRO A 159 1.93 -32.70 -11.85
C PRO A 159 3.04 -32.73 -12.91
N ALA A 160 2.90 -31.90 -13.94
CA ALA A 160 3.99 -31.70 -14.89
C ALA A 160 5.11 -30.94 -14.18
N PRO A 161 6.37 -31.41 -14.25
CA PRO A 161 7.48 -30.64 -13.72
C PRO A 161 7.61 -29.38 -14.60
N LEU A 162 7.50 -28.22 -13.95
CA LEU A 162 7.64 -26.90 -14.55
C LEU A 162 8.51 -26.09 -13.60
N ASP A 163 9.36 -25.21 -14.15
CA ASP A 163 10.30 -24.43 -13.33
C ASP A 163 9.55 -23.57 -12.27
N THR A 164 8.39 -23.03 -12.63
CA THR A 164 7.50 -22.32 -11.69
C THR A 164 6.88 -23.24 -10.64
N ALA A 165 6.57 -24.50 -10.98
CA ALA A 165 6.02 -25.46 -10.02
C ALA A 165 7.09 -25.92 -9.01
N GLU A 166 8.36 -26.02 -9.42
CA GLU A 166 9.48 -26.34 -8.52
C GLU A 166 9.80 -25.19 -7.56
N GLU A 167 9.66 -23.92 -7.98
CA GLU A 167 9.75 -22.77 -7.08
C GLU A 167 8.66 -22.80 -6.00
N HIS A 168 7.40 -23.03 -6.40
CA HIS A 168 6.28 -23.15 -5.45
C HIS A 168 6.42 -24.39 -4.56
N LEU A 169 6.88 -25.53 -5.10
CA LEU A 169 7.17 -26.73 -4.32
C LEU A 169 8.28 -26.49 -3.29
N SER A 170 9.32 -25.75 -3.67
CA SER A 170 10.42 -25.38 -2.77
C SER A 170 9.93 -24.43 -1.67
N ALA A 171 9.10 -23.44 -2.01
CA ALA A 171 8.48 -22.53 -1.04
C ALA A 171 7.56 -23.27 -0.06
N LEU A 172 6.72 -24.20 -0.54
CA LEU A 172 5.89 -25.05 0.31
C LEU A 172 6.75 -25.99 1.17
N THR A 173 7.81 -26.57 0.62
CA THR A 173 8.73 -27.41 1.41
C THR A 173 9.42 -26.62 2.52
N ALA A 174 9.81 -25.37 2.26
CA ALA A 174 10.40 -24.47 3.27
C ALA A 174 9.38 -24.03 4.33
N ALA A 175 8.11 -23.89 3.96
CA ALA A 175 7.00 -23.50 4.84
C ALA A 175 6.30 -24.70 5.52
N LEU A 176 6.88 -25.90 5.47
CA LEU A 176 6.26 -27.11 6.05
C LEU A 176 6.26 -27.01 7.60
N PRO A 177 5.09 -26.99 8.25
CA PRO A 177 5.03 -26.89 9.71
C PRO A 177 5.48 -28.19 10.39
N PRO A 178 6.09 -28.13 11.60
CA PRO A 178 6.52 -29.33 12.34
C PRO A 178 5.40 -30.35 12.57
N ALA A 179 4.15 -29.89 12.72
CA ALA A 179 2.98 -30.75 12.88
C ALA A 179 2.72 -31.66 11.67
N ALA A 180 3.14 -31.29 10.45
CA ALA A 180 2.94 -32.10 9.25
C ALA A 180 3.81 -33.38 9.24
N VAL A 181 4.93 -33.35 9.96
CA VAL A 181 5.85 -34.49 10.12
C VAL A 181 5.72 -35.19 11.49
N ALA A 182 4.69 -34.85 12.28
CA ALA A 182 4.49 -35.41 13.62
C ALA A 182 4.29 -36.93 13.61
N HIS A 183 3.81 -37.52 12.53
CA HIS A 183 3.65 -38.97 12.38
C HIS A 183 4.97 -39.73 12.15
N LEU A 184 6.07 -39.02 11.93
CA LEU A 184 7.40 -39.60 11.72
C LEU A 184 8.23 -39.54 13.00
N ALA A 185 8.99 -40.61 13.25
CA ALA A 185 9.98 -40.65 14.31
C ALA A 185 11.05 -39.56 14.09
N PRO A 186 11.62 -38.96 15.16
CA PRO A 186 12.63 -37.90 15.04
C PRO A 186 13.82 -38.26 14.13
N GLU A 187 14.28 -39.52 14.16
CA GLU A 187 15.35 -40.01 13.27
C GLU A 187 15.01 -39.98 11.77
N ASP A 188 13.72 -40.08 11.40
CA ASP A 188 13.26 -40.17 10.01
C ASP A 188 12.93 -38.79 9.38
N ARG A 189 13.11 -37.69 10.13
CA ARG A 189 12.70 -36.33 9.70
C ARG A 189 13.68 -35.64 8.74
N GLY A 190 14.87 -36.18 8.51
CA GLY A 190 15.92 -35.52 7.72
C GLY A 190 15.56 -35.28 6.25
N GLU A 191 15.14 -36.33 5.52
CA GLU A 191 14.72 -36.23 4.10
C GLU A 191 13.19 -36.08 3.94
N ALA A 192 12.46 -36.07 5.06
CA ALA A 192 11.00 -36.06 5.07
C ALA A 192 10.32 -34.83 4.46
N PRO A 193 10.83 -33.57 4.60
CA PRO A 193 10.04 -32.39 4.24
C PRO A 193 9.59 -32.36 2.78
N ARG A 194 10.50 -32.59 1.84
CA ARG A 194 10.17 -32.61 0.41
C ARG A 194 9.20 -33.74 0.07
N ARG A 195 9.36 -34.92 0.70
CA ARG A 195 8.46 -36.06 0.50
C ARG A 195 7.05 -35.79 1.04
N CYS A 196 6.95 -35.13 2.20
CA CYS A 196 5.68 -34.77 2.83
C CYS A 196 4.88 -33.70 2.08
N VAL A 197 5.51 -32.99 1.14
CA VAL A 197 4.81 -32.06 0.22
C VAL A 197 4.56 -32.70 -1.15
N LEU A 198 5.58 -33.37 -1.70
CA LEU A 198 5.49 -33.96 -3.04
C LEU A 198 4.47 -35.11 -3.12
N ALA A 199 4.44 -36.01 -2.14
CA ALA A 199 3.50 -37.13 -2.14
C ALA A 199 2.02 -36.68 -2.13
N PRO A 200 1.58 -35.77 -1.23
CA PRO A 200 0.23 -35.22 -1.30
C PRO A 200 -0.01 -34.43 -2.59
N LEU A 201 0.94 -33.62 -3.05
CA LEU A 201 0.79 -32.86 -4.31
C LEU A 201 0.48 -33.79 -5.48
N GLU A 202 1.25 -34.88 -5.65
CA GLU A 202 0.97 -35.84 -6.71
C GLU A 202 -0.40 -36.52 -6.53
N LEU A 203 -0.83 -36.84 -5.31
CA LEU A 203 -2.06 -37.62 -5.06
C LEU A 203 -3.30 -36.73 -5.22
N LEU A 204 -3.23 -35.51 -4.74
CA LEU A 204 -4.27 -34.49 -4.88
C LEU A 204 -4.39 -34.03 -6.33
N THR A 205 -3.28 -33.96 -7.09
CA THR A 205 -3.33 -33.66 -8.53
C THR A 205 -4.20 -34.67 -9.28
N ASP A 206 -4.06 -35.97 -8.99
CA ASP A 206 -4.91 -37.01 -9.57
C ASP A 206 -6.38 -36.88 -9.17
N ALA A 207 -6.63 -36.66 -7.87
CA ALA A 207 -7.98 -36.48 -7.35
C ALA A 207 -8.70 -35.28 -8.00
N VAL A 208 -8.04 -34.12 -8.06
CA VAL A 208 -8.57 -32.89 -8.65
C VAL A 208 -8.79 -33.04 -10.15
N ALA A 209 -7.84 -33.64 -10.88
CA ALA A 209 -7.98 -33.91 -12.31
C ALA A 209 -9.19 -34.79 -12.61
N ARG A 210 -9.41 -35.84 -11.83
CA ARG A 210 -10.58 -36.74 -11.97
C ARG A 210 -11.89 -36.02 -11.63
N ARG A 211 -11.94 -35.26 -10.54
CA ARG A 211 -13.11 -34.45 -10.16
C ARG A 211 -13.51 -33.51 -11.29
N LEU A 212 -12.56 -32.75 -11.84
CA LEU A 212 -12.82 -31.81 -12.93
C LEU A 212 -13.18 -32.51 -14.25
N ALA A 213 -12.61 -33.69 -14.52
CA ALA A 213 -12.96 -34.50 -15.69
C ALA A 213 -14.40 -35.07 -15.60
N THR A 214 -14.84 -35.53 -14.43
CA THR A 214 -16.19 -36.07 -14.21
C THR A 214 -17.31 -35.02 -14.32
N ALA A 215 -16.99 -33.73 -14.20
CA ALA A 215 -17.93 -32.62 -14.39
C ALA A 215 -18.23 -32.30 -15.87
N ALA A 216 -17.50 -32.89 -16.82
CA ALA A 216 -17.70 -32.67 -18.26
C ALA A 216 -18.86 -33.52 -18.81
N PRO A 217 -19.79 -32.96 -19.62
CA PRO A 217 -20.91 -33.70 -20.21
C PRO A 217 -20.40 -34.83 -21.13
N GLY A 218 -20.77 -36.08 -20.85
CA GLY A 218 -20.44 -37.25 -21.67
C GLY A 218 -19.37 -38.21 -21.12
N ALA A 219 -18.79 -37.94 -19.94
CA ALA A 219 -17.69 -38.73 -19.36
C ALA A 219 -18.12 -39.96 -18.52
N ARG A 220 -19.42 -40.27 -18.42
CA ARG A 220 -19.90 -41.47 -17.70
C ARG A 220 -19.93 -42.68 -18.63
N GLY A 221 -18.86 -43.47 -18.59
CA GLY A 221 -18.83 -44.82 -19.13
C GLY A 221 -18.37 -45.80 -18.04
N ASP A 222 -19.32 -46.53 -17.45
CA ASP A 222 -19.07 -47.57 -16.43
C ASP A 222 -18.49 -48.88 -17.01
N ALA A 223 -18.38 -48.97 -18.34
CA ALA A 223 -17.92 -50.18 -19.02
C ALA A 223 -16.40 -50.15 -19.23
N ARG A 224 -15.71 -51.19 -18.75
CA ARG A 224 -14.32 -51.45 -19.15
C ARG A 224 -14.27 -51.55 -20.69
N PRO A 225 -13.40 -50.79 -21.38
CA PRO A 225 -13.28 -50.90 -22.82
C PRO A 225 -12.87 -52.31 -23.23
N ASP A 226 -13.45 -52.81 -24.33
CA ASP A 226 -13.13 -54.11 -24.92
C ASP A 226 -11.62 -54.23 -25.22
N ALA A 227 -11.11 -55.47 -25.25
CA ALA A 227 -9.69 -55.75 -25.52
C ALA A 227 -9.21 -55.25 -26.89
N ASP A 228 -10.14 -54.99 -27.83
CA ASP A 228 -9.88 -54.46 -29.18
C ASP A 228 -9.64 -52.93 -29.24
N VAL A 229 -9.83 -52.19 -28.14
CA VAL A 229 -9.62 -50.73 -28.10
C VAL A 229 -8.13 -50.41 -27.95
N PRO A 230 -7.53 -49.42 -28.66
CA PRO A 230 -6.11 -49.10 -28.51
C PRO A 230 -5.67 -48.84 -27.06
N ALA A 231 -4.46 -49.29 -26.70
CA ALA A 231 -3.89 -49.17 -25.35
C ALA A 231 -4.01 -47.74 -24.78
N ALA A 232 -3.76 -46.70 -25.59
CA ALA A 232 -3.88 -45.31 -25.19
C ALA A 232 -5.32 -44.88 -24.83
N ALA A 233 -6.33 -45.41 -25.53
CA ALA A 233 -7.73 -45.13 -25.23
C ALA A 233 -8.21 -45.85 -23.96
N ARG A 234 -7.68 -47.05 -23.69
CA ARG A 234 -7.89 -47.73 -22.39
C ARG A 234 -7.25 -46.96 -21.23
N LEU A 235 -6.05 -46.41 -21.42
CA LEU A 235 -5.40 -45.53 -20.45
C LEU A 235 -6.22 -44.26 -20.21
N ALA A 236 -6.69 -43.60 -21.28
CA ALA A 236 -7.50 -42.39 -21.17
C ALA A 236 -8.80 -42.65 -20.37
N SER A 237 -9.50 -43.75 -20.67
CA SER A 237 -10.69 -44.18 -19.92
C SER A 237 -10.37 -44.43 -18.44
N ALA A 238 -9.23 -45.06 -18.11
CA ALA A 238 -8.80 -45.28 -16.74
C ALA A 238 -8.34 -43.99 -16.01
N LEU A 239 -7.96 -42.94 -16.75
CA LEU A 239 -7.59 -41.63 -16.21
C LEU A 239 -8.78 -40.71 -15.95
N THR A 240 -9.89 -40.91 -16.67
CA THR A 240 -11.08 -40.05 -16.58
C THR A 240 -12.28 -40.70 -15.90
N GLY A 241 -12.32 -42.04 -15.82
CA GLY A 241 -13.40 -42.80 -15.18
C GLY A 241 -13.15 -43.14 -13.70
N ASP A 242 -14.13 -43.80 -13.08
CA ASP A 242 -14.12 -44.16 -11.65
C ASP A 242 -13.17 -45.33 -11.32
N HIS A 243 -12.73 -46.08 -12.34
CA HIS A 243 -11.71 -47.12 -12.20
C HIS A 243 -10.30 -46.62 -12.57
N SER A 244 -9.32 -46.89 -11.71
CA SER A 244 -7.91 -46.58 -11.99
C SER A 244 -7.09 -47.77 -12.48
N ARG A 245 -7.63 -49.00 -12.48
CA ARG A 245 -6.87 -50.20 -12.87
C ARG A 245 -6.71 -50.32 -14.38
N VAL A 246 -5.51 -50.69 -14.80
CA VAL A 246 -5.17 -51.00 -16.20
C VAL A 246 -4.74 -52.47 -16.26
N ASP A 247 -5.00 -53.15 -17.39
CA ASP A 247 -4.54 -54.53 -17.56
C ASP A 247 -3.00 -54.59 -17.70
N PRO A 248 -2.36 -55.70 -17.29
CA PRO A 248 -0.90 -55.82 -17.32
C PRO A 248 -0.26 -55.65 -18.70
N ASP A 249 -0.95 -56.01 -19.78
CA ASP A 249 -0.41 -55.94 -21.14
C ASP A 249 -0.41 -54.50 -21.65
N THR A 250 -1.51 -53.77 -21.51
CA THR A 250 -1.58 -52.32 -21.76
C THR A 250 -0.53 -51.56 -20.94
N ALA A 251 -0.33 -51.95 -19.68
CA ALA A 251 0.68 -51.32 -18.84
C ALA A 251 2.11 -51.60 -19.32
N ARG A 252 2.38 -52.81 -19.83
CA ARG A 252 3.68 -53.17 -20.43
C ARG A 252 3.96 -52.32 -21.67
N ASP A 253 2.97 -52.15 -22.54
CA ASP A 253 3.09 -51.42 -23.80
C ASP A 253 3.28 -49.90 -23.59
N LEU A 254 2.65 -49.33 -22.55
CA LEU A 254 2.66 -47.88 -22.32
C LEU A 254 3.73 -47.39 -21.33
N ARG A 255 4.29 -48.25 -20.47
CA ARG A 255 5.31 -47.83 -19.48
C ARG A 255 6.53 -47.17 -20.13
N GLY A 256 7.02 -47.71 -21.26
CA GLY A 256 8.14 -47.12 -22.01
C GLY A 256 7.79 -45.75 -22.61
N PRO A 257 6.77 -45.67 -23.48
CA PRO A 257 6.31 -44.41 -24.09
C PRO A 257 5.93 -43.32 -23.08
N LEU A 258 5.28 -43.67 -21.96
CA LEU A 258 4.95 -42.72 -20.91
C LEU A 258 6.19 -42.19 -20.18
N ARG A 259 7.16 -43.07 -19.87
CA ARG A 259 8.45 -42.62 -19.30
C ARG A 259 9.18 -41.69 -20.25
N GLU A 260 9.20 -42.00 -21.53
CA GLU A 260 9.82 -41.18 -22.57
C GLU A 260 9.10 -39.82 -22.70
N TRP A 261 7.76 -39.83 -22.78
CA TRP A 261 6.98 -38.60 -22.82
C TRP A 261 7.24 -37.72 -21.59
N ARG A 262 7.23 -38.30 -20.38
CA ARG A 262 7.57 -37.57 -19.15
C ARG A 262 9.01 -37.05 -19.16
N SER A 263 9.98 -37.82 -19.67
CA SER A 263 11.37 -37.34 -19.76
C SER A 263 11.53 -36.14 -20.71
N ARG A 264 10.63 -36.00 -21.69
CA ARG A 264 10.56 -34.85 -22.59
C ARG A 264 9.82 -33.64 -21.99
N VAL A 265 9.14 -33.80 -20.86
CA VAL A 265 8.45 -32.74 -20.11
C VAL A 265 9.26 -32.45 -18.85
N ARG A 266 9.98 -31.34 -18.86
CA ARG A 266 11.15 -31.07 -18.00
C ARG A 266 10.96 -31.15 -16.49
N GLY A 267 11.84 -31.87 -15.80
CA GLY A 267 12.37 -31.44 -14.50
C GLY A 267 13.90 -31.40 -14.58
N GLY A 268 14.48 -30.19 -14.56
CA GLY A 268 15.94 -29.95 -14.54
C GLY A 268 16.61 -29.80 -15.90
N GLY A 269 16.78 -28.56 -16.39
CA GLY A 269 17.57 -28.30 -17.60
C GLY A 269 17.61 -26.84 -18.08
N ARG A 270 18.06 -25.91 -17.24
CA ARG A 270 18.73 -24.60 -17.52
C ARG A 270 18.40 -23.73 -18.77
N ALA A 271 17.32 -23.92 -19.54
CA ALA A 271 17.12 -23.18 -20.81
C ALA A 271 15.65 -22.98 -21.27
N GLN A 272 15.12 -21.77 -21.36
CA GLN A 272 13.76 -21.47 -21.85
C GLN A 272 13.77 -21.06 -23.33
N LEU A 273 12.78 -21.48 -24.13
CA LEU A 273 12.59 -21.01 -25.51
C LEU A 273 12.00 -19.58 -25.53
N LEU A 274 12.55 -18.72 -26.39
CA LEU A 274 12.11 -17.35 -26.61
C LEU A 274 11.75 -17.10 -28.06
N PHE A 275 10.69 -16.33 -28.23
CA PHE A 275 10.26 -15.77 -29.50
C PHE A 275 10.64 -14.30 -29.55
N VAL A 276 11.58 -13.94 -30.41
CA VAL A 276 12.05 -12.56 -30.57
C VAL A 276 11.47 -12.01 -31.88
N LEU A 277 10.56 -11.05 -31.78
CA LEU A 277 10.02 -10.38 -32.96
C LEU A 277 11.03 -9.35 -33.49
N ARG A 278 11.44 -9.50 -34.74
CA ARG A 278 12.31 -8.60 -35.47
C ARG A 278 11.54 -7.82 -36.52
N GLU A 279 11.81 -6.52 -36.54
CA GLU A 279 11.30 -5.59 -37.53
C GLU A 279 11.85 -5.91 -38.93
N PRO A 280 11.10 -5.65 -40.01
CA PRO A 280 11.60 -5.75 -41.36
C PRO A 280 12.66 -4.67 -41.61
N GLU A 281 13.82 -5.06 -42.17
CA GLU A 281 14.88 -4.11 -42.55
C GLU A 281 14.39 -3.14 -43.64
N PRO A 282 14.81 -1.86 -43.60
CA PRO A 282 14.44 -0.88 -44.62
C PRO A 282 14.94 -1.28 -46.01
N GLU A 283 14.21 -0.86 -47.05
CA GLU A 283 14.44 -1.27 -48.43
C GLU A 283 15.90 -1.05 -48.89
N SER A 284 16.54 -2.12 -49.34
CA SER A 284 17.76 -2.01 -50.15
C SER A 284 17.35 -1.81 -51.62
N ALA A 285 18.14 -1.04 -52.38
CA ALA A 285 17.85 -0.60 -53.76
C ALA A 285 17.59 -1.71 -54.82
N GLN A 286 17.55 -3.00 -54.45
CA GLN A 286 17.37 -4.14 -55.37
C GLN A 286 16.45 -5.26 -54.83
N GLY A 287 15.38 -4.94 -54.10
CA GLY A 287 14.34 -5.94 -53.78
C GLY A 287 13.38 -5.45 -52.70
N GLY A 288 12.08 -5.74 -52.89
CA GLY A 288 10.97 -5.24 -52.06
C GLY A 288 11.07 -5.58 -50.56
N PRO A 289 10.09 -5.11 -49.75
CA PRO A 289 10.17 -5.15 -48.29
C PRO A 289 10.41 -6.57 -47.77
N ARG A 290 11.42 -6.73 -46.90
CA ARG A 290 11.65 -8.01 -46.20
C ARG A 290 10.47 -8.30 -45.26
N PRO A 291 10.06 -9.56 -45.09
CA PRO A 291 8.96 -9.91 -44.19
C PRO A 291 9.37 -9.74 -42.72
N TRP A 292 8.40 -9.52 -41.84
CA TRP A 292 8.59 -9.61 -40.40
C TRP A 292 9.13 -10.98 -40.04
N THR A 293 10.02 -11.06 -39.04
CA THR A 293 10.57 -12.35 -38.61
C THR A 293 10.43 -12.54 -37.12
N VAL A 294 9.97 -13.71 -36.70
CA VAL A 294 10.10 -14.17 -35.33
C VAL A 294 11.27 -15.13 -35.29
N GLU A 295 12.36 -14.72 -34.65
CA GLU A 295 13.53 -15.54 -34.41
C GLU A 295 13.32 -16.41 -33.17
N PHE A 296 13.84 -17.63 -33.21
CA PHE A 296 13.82 -18.54 -32.07
C PHE A 296 15.14 -18.45 -31.33
N TRP A 297 15.06 -18.30 -30.02
CA TRP A 297 16.21 -18.14 -29.13
C TRP A 297 16.05 -19.05 -27.92
N VAL A 298 17.14 -19.30 -27.21
CA VAL A 298 17.14 -19.98 -25.91
C VAL A 298 17.80 -19.07 -24.89
N ARG A 299 17.17 -18.91 -23.72
CA ARG A 299 17.71 -18.16 -22.57
C ARG A 299 17.99 -19.10 -21.42
N SER A 300 19.10 -18.91 -20.71
CA SER A 300 19.34 -19.66 -19.49
C SER A 300 18.34 -19.31 -18.39
N THR A 301 17.80 -20.31 -17.69
CA THR A 301 16.94 -20.06 -16.52
C THR A 301 17.75 -19.71 -15.26
N THR A 302 19.06 -19.96 -15.24
CA THR A 302 19.96 -19.60 -14.13
C THR A 302 20.60 -18.23 -14.30
N ASP A 303 20.86 -17.80 -15.54
CA ASP A 303 21.35 -16.47 -15.87
C ASP A 303 20.49 -15.88 -17.00
N PRO A 304 19.47 -15.07 -16.67
CA PRO A 304 18.58 -14.48 -17.67
C PRO A 304 19.28 -13.58 -18.71
N GLY A 305 20.51 -13.12 -18.44
CA GLY A 305 21.33 -12.35 -19.38
C GLY A 305 21.95 -13.21 -20.49
N LEU A 306 22.07 -14.52 -20.28
CA LEU A 306 22.62 -15.45 -21.25
C LEU A 306 21.53 -15.94 -22.22
N ARG A 307 21.58 -15.44 -23.46
CA ARG A 307 20.69 -15.84 -24.57
C ARG A 307 21.46 -16.21 -25.82
N LEU A 308 21.05 -17.28 -26.49
CA LEU A 308 21.65 -17.75 -27.75
C LEU A 308 20.57 -17.96 -28.82
N PRO A 309 20.78 -17.49 -30.07
CA PRO A 309 19.91 -17.83 -31.19
C PRO A 309 19.90 -19.33 -31.43
N LEU A 310 18.76 -19.86 -31.84
CA LEU A 310 18.62 -21.30 -32.05
C LEU A 310 19.48 -21.81 -33.21
N GLU A 311 19.82 -20.95 -34.18
CA GLU A 311 20.81 -21.21 -35.23
C GLU A 311 22.17 -21.63 -34.66
N GLN A 312 22.66 -20.94 -33.64
CA GLN A 312 23.94 -21.26 -32.98
C GLN A 312 23.84 -22.56 -32.16
N VAL A 313 22.68 -22.80 -31.54
CA VAL A 313 22.41 -24.05 -30.82
C VAL A 313 22.45 -25.25 -31.77
N TRP A 314 21.92 -25.12 -33.00
CA TRP A 314 21.99 -26.18 -34.02
C TRP A 314 23.41 -26.45 -34.51
N LEU A 315 24.29 -25.46 -34.49
CA LEU A 315 25.71 -25.57 -34.81
C LEU A 315 26.55 -26.15 -33.65
N GLY A 316 25.93 -26.42 -32.49
CA GLY A 316 26.61 -26.95 -31.30
C GLY A 316 27.30 -25.87 -30.45
N GLU A 317 27.07 -24.59 -30.73
CA GLU A 317 27.55 -23.48 -29.90
C GLU A 317 26.66 -23.38 -28.64
N GLY A 318 27.25 -23.16 -27.47
CA GLY A 318 26.50 -23.05 -26.20
C GLY A 318 26.66 -24.21 -25.21
N ALA A 319 27.33 -25.30 -25.59
CA ALA A 319 27.48 -26.51 -24.78
C ALA A 319 28.12 -26.31 -23.39
N ALA A 320 28.87 -25.22 -23.19
CA ALA A 320 29.50 -24.90 -21.90
C ALA A 320 28.53 -24.29 -20.87
N TRP A 321 27.38 -23.76 -21.32
CA TRP A 321 26.48 -22.95 -20.49
C TRP A 321 25.01 -23.40 -20.57
N LEU A 322 24.66 -24.12 -21.64
CA LEU A 322 23.35 -24.72 -21.87
C LEU A 322 23.41 -26.25 -21.69
N PRO A 323 22.30 -26.91 -21.33
CA PRO A 323 22.24 -28.37 -21.25
C PRO A 323 22.60 -29.05 -22.57
N GLU A 324 23.20 -30.25 -22.51
CA GLU A 324 23.56 -31.02 -23.70
C GLU A 324 22.35 -31.39 -24.58
N ASP A 325 21.15 -31.47 -23.99
CA ASP A 325 19.89 -31.79 -24.66
C ASP A 325 19.09 -30.54 -25.11
N VAL A 326 19.67 -29.34 -25.02
CA VAL A 326 18.99 -28.08 -25.31
C VAL A 326 18.41 -28.01 -26.73
N ALA A 327 19.11 -28.58 -27.71
CA ALA A 327 18.67 -28.68 -29.10
C ALA A 327 17.36 -29.49 -29.21
N THR A 328 17.35 -30.70 -28.65
CA THR A 328 16.18 -31.59 -28.66
C THR A 328 15.01 -30.97 -27.89
N THR A 329 15.29 -30.29 -26.78
CA THR A 329 14.28 -29.61 -25.96
C THR A 329 13.66 -28.43 -26.70
N ALA A 330 14.46 -27.58 -27.35
CA ALA A 330 13.95 -26.45 -28.11
C ALA A 330 13.06 -26.89 -29.27
N LEU A 331 13.38 -28.00 -29.94
CA LEU A 331 12.52 -28.57 -30.98
C LEU A 331 11.19 -29.10 -30.41
N ALA A 332 11.20 -29.71 -29.23
CA ALA A 332 9.98 -30.14 -28.54
C ALA A 332 9.12 -28.93 -28.11
N ASP A 333 9.74 -27.87 -27.61
CA ASP A 333 9.08 -26.62 -27.22
C ASP A 333 8.51 -25.87 -28.42
N LEU A 334 9.18 -25.87 -29.58
CA LEU A 334 8.61 -25.32 -30.82
C LEU A 334 7.37 -26.10 -31.26
N ARG A 335 7.38 -27.43 -31.16
CA ARG A 335 6.19 -28.26 -31.42
C ARG A 335 5.06 -27.95 -30.44
N ARG A 336 5.39 -27.69 -29.17
CA ARG A 336 4.42 -27.28 -28.14
C ARG A 336 3.83 -25.90 -28.46
N ALA A 337 4.67 -24.94 -28.83
CA ALA A 337 4.27 -23.58 -29.19
C ALA A 337 3.39 -23.53 -30.44
N ALA A 338 3.51 -24.50 -31.36
CA ALA A 338 2.67 -24.59 -32.55
C ALA A 338 1.17 -24.75 -32.24
N ARG A 339 0.80 -25.17 -31.02
CA ARG A 339 -0.60 -25.19 -30.55
C ARG A 339 -1.16 -23.80 -30.29
N HIS A 340 -0.30 -22.84 -29.93
CA HIS A 340 -0.65 -21.45 -29.64
C HIS A 340 -0.39 -20.54 -30.85
N MET A 341 0.53 -20.94 -31.73
CA MET A 341 0.89 -20.25 -32.97
C MET A 341 0.84 -21.23 -34.16
N PRO A 342 -0.33 -21.49 -34.75
CA PRO A 342 -0.50 -22.49 -35.82
C PRO A 342 0.45 -22.29 -37.03
N GLY A 343 0.84 -21.04 -37.31
CA GLY A 343 1.79 -20.71 -38.38
C GLY A 343 3.18 -21.33 -38.21
N LEU A 344 3.54 -21.74 -36.99
CA LEU A 344 4.82 -22.37 -36.66
C LEU A 344 4.98 -23.77 -37.28
N GLN A 345 3.88 -24.44 -37.66
CA GLN A 345 3.90 -25.72 -38.38
C GLN A 345 4.76 -25.69 -39.65
N ARG A 346 4.81 -24.54 -40.35
CA ARG A 346 5.64 -24.40 -41.57
C ARG A 346 7.13 -24.40 -41.24
N ALA A 347 7.53 -23.72 -40.17
CA ALA A 347 8.92 -23.69 -39.71
C ALA A 347 9.37 -25.07 -39.19
N LEU A 348 8.46 -25.83 -38.56
CA LEU A 348 8.73 -27.19 -38.08
C LEU A 348 8.93 -28.24 -39.20
N GLY A 349 8.71 -27.88 -40.47
CA GLY A 349 9.06 -28.71 -41.62
C GLY A 349 10.56 -28.75 -41.90
N ASP A 350 11.33 -27.76 -41.41
CA ASP A 350 12.78 -27.73 -41.54
C ASP A 350 13.46 -28.62 -40.47
N LEU A 351 14.59 -29.23 -40.83
CA LEU A 351 15.37 -30.08 -39.91
C LEU A 351 15.99 -29.28 -38.75
N ALA A 352 16.19 -27.96 -38.94
CA ALA A 352 16.78 -27.04 -37.97
C ALA A 352 16.02 -25.70 -38.00
N PRO A 353 14.84 -25.60 -37.38
CA PRO A 353 14.01 -24.39 -37.43
C PRO A 353 14.71 -23.23 -36.69
N THR A 354 14.88 -22.09 -37.34
CA THR A 354 15.56 -20.91 -36.76
C THR A 354 14.67 -19.68 -36.65
N ARG A 355 13.72 -19.52 -37.59
CA ARG A 355 12.85 -18.35 -37.68
C ARG A 355 11.53 -18.66 -38.37
N LEU A 356 10.55 -17.78 -38.19
CA LEU A 356 9.30 -17.75 -38.93
C LEU A 356 9.09 -16.38 -39.56
N THR A 357 8.96 -16.35 -40.90
CA THR A 357 8.63 -15.13 -41.65
C THR A 357 7.12 -14.91 -41.68
N MET A 358 6.68 -13.66 -41.53
CA MET A 358 5.29 -13.28 -41.57
C MET A 358 5.05 -11.92 -42.24
N ASP A 359 3.82 -11.71 -42.67
CA ASP A 359 3.34 -10.41 -43.15
C ASP A 359 2.95 -9.51 -41.97
N THR A 360 2.73 -8.22 -42.24
CA THR A 360 2.39 -7.22 -41.22
C THR A 360 1.09 -7.57 -40.47
N ALA A 361 0.10 -8.18 -41.14
CA ALA A 361 -1.16 -8.56 -40.51
C ALA A 361 -0.96 -9.67 -39.46
N ARG A 362 -0.10 -10.64 -39.75
CA ARG A 362 0.30 -11.68 -38.78
C ARG A 362 1.19 -11.14 -37.67
N ALA A 363 2.05 -10.16 -37.95
CA ALA A 363 2.84 -9.48 -36.92
C ALA A 363 1.92 -8.72 -35.94
N GLN A 364 0.88 -8.06 -36.44
CA GLN A 364 -0.15 -7.41 -35.62
C GLN A 364 -0.86 -8.41 -34.70
N ALA A 365 -1.30 -9.55 -35.25
CA ALA A 365 -1.89 -10.62 -34.45
C ALA A 365 -0.89 -11.24 -33.46
N PHE A 366 0.41 -11.19 -33.77
CA PHE A 366 1.46 -11.66 -32.87
C PHE A 366 1.57 -10.76 -31.64
N VAL A 367 1.78 -9.45 -31.84
CA VAL A 367 1.89 -8.46 -30.76
C VAL A 367 0.61 -8.43 -29.91
N GLY A 368 -0.56 -8.33 -30.53
CA GLY A 368 -1.81 -8.11 -29.79
C GLY A 368 -2.42 -9.32 -29.08
N GLN A 369 -2.16 -10.56 -29.53
CA GLN A 369 -2.79 -11.76 -28.94
C GLN A 369 -1.83 -12.93 -28.74
N THR A 370 -0.97 -13.21 -29.71
CA THR A 370 -0.16 -14.43 -29.69
C THR A 370 0.96 -14.34 -28.66
N ALA A 371 1.58 -13.17 -28.49
CA ALA A 371 2.62 -12.91 -27.50
C ALA A 371 2.12 -13.17 -26.07
N ALA A 372 0.93 -12.65 -25.72
CA ALA A 372 0.29 -12.91 -24.43
C ALA A 372 0.01 -14.40 -24.22
N ARG A 373 -0.57 -15.09 -25.22
CA ARG A 373 -0.84 -16.54 -25.15
C ARG A 373 0.41 -17.38 -24.99
N LEU A 374 1.50 -17.04 -25.69
CA LEU A 374 2.79 -17.73 -25.55
C LEU A 374 3.40 -17.49 -24.15
N THR A 375 3.31 -16.27 -23.64
CA THR A 375 3.77 -15.93 -22.30
C THR A 375 3.00 -16.68 -21.22
N SER A 376 1.65 -16.70 -21.29
CA SER A 376 0.80 -17.49 -20.39
C SER A 376 1.02 -18.99 -20.49
N ALA A 377 1.51 -19.49 -21.64
CA ALA A 377 1.88 -20.88 -21.84
C ALA A 377 3.33 -21.19 -21.38
N GLY A 378 4.03 -20.23 -20.77
CA GLY A 378 5.36 -20.40 -20.17
C GLY A 378 6.54 -20.18 -21.12
N PHE A 379 6.33 -19.62 -22.31
CA PHE A 379 7.41 -19.25 -23.24
C PHE A 379 7.89 -17.82 -23.01
N GLY A 380 9.16 -17.54 -23.30
CA GLY A 380 9.65 -16.17 -23.32
C GLY A 380 9.22 -15.46 -24.62
N VAL A 381 8.80 -14.21 -24.53
CA VAL A 381 8.53 -13.37 -25.71
C VAL A 381 9.25 -12.05 -25.54
N VAL A 382 10.00 -11.65 -26.56
CA VAL A 382 10.68 -10.35 -26.63
C VAL A 382 10.06 -9.59 -27.79
N LEU A 383 9.35 -8.53 -27.46
CA LEU A 383 8.78 -7.60 -28.42
C LEU A 383 9.70 -6.38 -28.61
N PRO A 384 9.56 -5.64 -29.72
CA PRO A 384 10.29 -4.40 -29.93
C PRO A 384 9.95 -3.33 -28.89
N GLU A 385 10.84 -2.35 -28.68
CA GLU A 385 10.68 -1.33 -27.62
C GLU A 385 9.42 -0.46 -27.74
N TRP A 386 8.83 -0.37 -28.93
CA TRP A 386 7.61 0.40 -29.18
C TRP A 386 6.32 -0.36 -28.83
N SER A 387 6.36 -1.69 -28.65
CA SER A 387 5.16 -2.47 -28.37
C SER A 387 4.62 -2.14 -26.98
N GLY A 388 3.32 -1.87 -26.86
CA GLY A 388 2.70 -1.47 -25.60
C GLY A 388 2.94 -0.02 -25.16
N ARG A 389 3.77 0.77 -25.87
CA ARG A 389 3.92 2.20 -25.60
C ARG A 389 2.95 3.01 -26.46
N GLY A 390 2.22 3.95 -25.84
CA GLY A 390 1.35 4.89 -26.55
C GLY A 390 2.16 5.83 -27.43
N ALA A 391 2.37 5.44 -28.69
CA ALA A 391 3.29 6.13 -29.61
C ALA A 391 2.74 7.47 -30.14
N LEU A 392 1.44 7.72 -30.00
CA LEU A 392 0.84 9.03 -30.28
C LEU A 392 0.36 9.71 -29.00
N THR A 393 0.64 11.01 -28.93
CA THR A 393 0.20 11.90 -27.86
C THR A 393 -0.39 13.17 -28.46
N LEU A 394 -1.06 13.99 -27.65
CA LEU A 394 -1.60 15.28 -28.10
C LEU A 394 -0.77 16.43 -27.52
N ARG A 395 -0.55 17.46 -28.35
CA ARG A 395 -0.26 18.81 -27.90
C ARG A 395 -1.56 19.60 -27.87
N MET A 396 -1.85 20.22 -26.74
CA MET A 396 -2.96 21.15 -26.63
C MET A 396 -2.44 22.59 -26.69
N THR A 397 -2.98 23.41 -27.57
CA THR A 397 -2.65 24.84 -27.65
C THR A 397 -3.84 25.67 -27.16
N VAL A 398 -3.61 26.54 -26.18
CA VAL A 398 -4.65 27.44 -25.63
C VAL A 398 -4.32 28.89 -25.96
N SER A 399 -5.22 29.54 -26.69
CA SER A 399 -5.11 30.95 -27.06
C SER A 399 -6.04 31.79 -26.19
N GLU A 400 -5.47 32.70 -25.40
CA GLU A 400 -6.22 33.69 -24.61
C GLU A 400 -6.13 35.06 -25.31
N GLU A 401 -7.26 35.65 -25.72
CA GLU A 401 -7.29 37.04 -26.19
C GLU A 401 -7.08 38.01 -24.99
N PRO A 402 -6.11 38.93 -25.02
CA PRO A 402 -5.87 39.86 -23.92
C PRO A 402 -6.97 40.92 -23.85
N LYS A 403 -7.91 40.79 -22.90
CA LYS A 403 -8.87 41.87 -22.63
C LYS A 403 -8.24 43.04 -21.88
N ARG A 404 -8.65 44.26 -22.26
CA ARG A 404 -8.34 45.50 -21.54
C ARG A 404 -8.89 45.44 -20.11
N ARG A 405 -8.04 45.79 -19.14
CA ARG A 405 -8.35 45.96 -17.70
C ARG A 405 -9.72 46.63 -17.48
N GLY A 406 -10.74 45.82 -17.23
CA GLY A 406 -12.05 46.21 -16.71
C GLY A 406 -12.30 45.46 -15.41
N ARG A 407 -13.07 46.06 -14.49
CA ARG A 407 -13.28 45.66 -13.08
C ARG A 407 -13.95 44.30 -12.81
N GLY A 408 -14.01 43.40 -13.78
CA GLY A 408 -14.43 42.00 -13.57
C GLY A 408 -13.20 41.12 -13.65
N GLY A 409 -12.88 40.38 -12.57
CA GLY A 409 -11.78 39.43 -12.57
C GLY A 409 -11.91 38.37 -13.66
N VAL A 410 -10.77 37.78 -14.05
CA VAL A 410 -10.69 36.67 -15.02
C VAL A 410 -11.34 35.45 -14.36
N GLY A 411 -12.61 35.18 -14.67
CA GLY A 411 -13.38 34.12 -14.05
C GLY A 411 -13.20 32.76 -14.75
N PRO A 412 -13.41 31.64 -14.05
CA PRO A 412 -13.35 30.28 -14.61
C PRO A 412 -14.34 30.03 -15.76
N THR A 413 -15.37 30.88 -15.89
CA THR A 413 -16.38 30.83 -16.95
C THR A 413 -16.00 31.59 -18.23
N GLU A 414 -14.81 32.22 -18.27
CA GLU A 414 -14.34 32.90 -19.47
C GLU A 414 -14.05 31.90 -20.61
N LEU A 415 -14.25 32.36 -21.83
CA LEU A 415 -14.18 31.55 -23.04
C LEU A 415 -12.77 31.65 -23.64
N VAL A 416 -12.14 30.50 -23.91
CA VAL A 416 -10.79 30.37 -24.49
C VAL A 416 -10.82 29.48 -25.73
N ASP A 417 -9.96 29.76 -26.69
CA ASP A 417 -9.83 28.93 -27.89
C ASP A 417 -8.79 27.83 -27.66
N VAL A 418 -9.17 26.59 -27.96
CA VAL A 418 -8.31 25.41 -27.81
C VAL A 418 -8.17 24.69 -29.15
N SER A 419 -6.92 24.39 -29.51
CA SER A 419 -6.57 23.52 -30.62
C SER A 419 -5.73 22.33 -30.17
N PHE A 420 -5.82 21.22 -30.91
CA PHE A 420 -5.05 20.01 -30.65
C PHE A 420 -4.21 19.64 -31.87
N GLU A 421 -2.98 19.22 -31.62
CA GLU A 421 -2.05 18.67 -32.61
C GLU A 421 -1.61 17.28 -32.18
N ALA A 422 -1.49 16.33 -33.10
CA ALA A 422 -0.95 15.01 -32.81
C ALA A 422 0.58 15.05 -32.83
N LEU A 423 1.19 14.48 -31.79
CA LEU A 423 2.64 14.37 -31.61
C LEU A 423 3.07 12.91 -31.67
N LEU A 424 4.20 12.67 -32.34
CA LEU A 424 4.85 11.38 -32.41
C LEU A 424 5.80 11.17 -31.20
N GLY A 425 5.61 10.10 -30.46
CA GLY A 425 6.42 9.72 -29.30
C GLY A 425 7.59 8.80 -29.67
N GLY A 426 8.80 9.16 -29.25
CA GLY A 426 10.00 8.34 -29.39
C GLY A 426 11.18 8.90 -28.58
N PRO A 427 12.34 8.21 -28.52
CA PRO A 427 13.54 8.73 -27.86
C PRO A 427 14.03 9.98 -28.61
N GLY A 428 13.68 11.18 -28.09
CA GLY A 428 13.95 12.49 -28.71
C GLY A 428 12.91 13.56 -28.35
N ALA A 429 12.95 14.70 -29.05
CA ALA A 429 11.92 15.73 -28.96
C ALA A 429 10.61 15.24 -29.63
N ARG A 430 9.46 15.53 -29.03
CA ARG A 430 8.14 15.21 -29.61
C ARG A 430 7.83 16.18 -30.74
N GLU A 431 7.72 15.67 -31.95
CA GLU A 431 7.50 16.47 -33.16
C GLU A 431 6.03 16.38 -33.61
N PRO A 432 5.44 17.49 -34.09
CA PRO A 432 4.11 17.46 -34.69
C PRO A 432 4.12 16.70 -36.01
N LEU A 433 3.00 16.01 -36.27
CA LEU A 433 2.73 15.37 -37.55
C LEU A 433 2.27 16.42 -38.57
N ASP A 434 2.73 16.30 -39.82
CA ASP A 434 2.26 17.15 -40.91
C ASP A 434 0.90 16.68 -41.48
N GLY A 435 0.36 17.45 -42.43
CA GLY A 435 -0.96 17.15 -43.01
C GLY A 435 -1.00 15.85 -43.81
N GLU A 436 0.09 15.48 -44.50
CA GLU A 436 0.17 14.26 -45.30
C GLU A 436 0.28 13.03 -44.39
N GLU A 437 1.08 13.12 -43.32
CA GLU A 437 1.23 12.09 -42.28
C GLU A 437 -0.09 11.83 -41.52
N LEU A 438 -0.88 12.88 -41.27
CA LEU A 438 -2.20 12.76 -40.65
C LEU A 438 -3.21 12.05 -41.56
N ASP A 439 -3.19 12.36 -42.86
CA ASP A 439 -4.05 11.70 -43.85
C ASP A 439 -3.66 10.22 -44.03
N GLU A 440 -2.37 9.90 -44.03
CA GLU A 440 -1.88 8.52 -44.05
C GLU A 440 -2.33 7.74 -42.81
N LEU A 441 -2.20 8.34 -41.62
CA LEU A 441 -2.70 7.75 -40.37
C LEU A 441 -4.20 7.53 -40.37
N ALA A 442 -4.97 8.47 -40.94
CA ALA A 442 -6.42 8.34 -41.06
C ALA A 442 -6.81 7.16 -41.97
N GLU A 443 -6.13 6.99 -43.10
CA GLU A 443 -6.37 5.85 -44.00
C GLU A 443 -5.95 4.52 -43.36
N LEU A 444 -4.84 4.48 -42.61
CA LEU A 444 -4.40 3.27 -41.91
C LEU A 444 -5.32 2.87 -40.75
N ALA A 445 -5.85 3.85 -40.01
CA ALA A 445 -6.87 3.63 -38.99
C ALA A 445 -8.17 3.09 -39.62
N ARG A 446 -8.59 3.66 -40.75
CA ARG A 446 -9.76 3.18 -41.52
C ARG A 446 -9.58 1.74 -42.02
N LEU A 447 -8.36 1.35 -42.39
CA LEU A 447 -7.99 -0.01 -42.77
C LEU A 447 -7.83 -0.96 -41.57
N LYS A 448 -8.08 -0.49 -40.34
CA LYS A 448 -7.98 -1.23 -39.06
C LYS A 448 -6.61 -1.88 -38.83
N ARG A 449 -5.55 -1.21 -39.30
CA ARG A 449 -4.17 -1.66 -39.10
C ARG A 449 -3.63 -1.06 -37.82
N SER A 450 -3.27 -1.91 -36.85
CA SER A 450 -2.70 -1.45 -35.57
C SER A 450 -1.18 -1.31 -35.62
N LEU A 451 -0.50 -1.88 -36.62
CA LEU A 451 0.94 -1.70 -36.83
C LEU A 451 1.17 -0.77 -38.02
N VAL A 452 1.74 0.40 -37.74
CA VAL A 452 1.98 1.44 -38.74
C VAL A 452 3.45 1.86 -38.70
N GLN A 453 4.01 2.19 -39.86
CA GLN A 453 5.33 2.76 -39.97
C GLN A 453 5.21 4.27 -40.21
N VAL A 454 5.67 5.09 -39.26
CA VAL A 454 5.69 6.56 -39.37
C VAL A 454 7.14 7.02 -39.34
N ARG A 455 7.57 7.82 -40.32
CA ARG A 455 8.97 8.30 -40.46
C ARG A 455 10.00 7.17 -40.38
N GLY A 456 9.68 6.02 -40.96
CA GLY A 456 10.55 4.83 -40.98
C GLY A 456 10.57 4.00 -39.69
N ARG A 457 9.81 4.38 -38.65
CA ARG A 457 9.72 3.66 -37.36
C ARG A 457 8.40 2.94 -37.21
N TRP A 458 8.44 1.69 -36.75
CA TRP A 458 7.24 0.91 -36.45
C TRP A 458 6.61 1.32 -35.11
N MET A 459 5.29 1.33 -35.07
CA MET A 459 4.53 1.70 -33.88
C MET A 459 3.24 0.88 -33.78
N GLU A 460 2.81 0.63 -32.55
CA GLU A 460 1.50 0.06 -32.25
C GLU A 460 0.48 1.16 -31.95
N MET A 461 -0.67 1.08 -32.59
CA MET A 461 -1.71 2.11 -32.55
C MET A 461 -3.09 1.46 -32.44
N ASP A 462 -3.94 2.03 -31.59
CA ASP A 462 -5.35 1.66 -31.51
C ASP A 462 -6.15 2.47 -32.55
N PRO A 463 -6.67 1.84 -33.61
CA PRO A 463 -7.37 2.54 -34.69
C PRO A 463 -8.55 3.39 -34.19
N GLU A 464 -9.26 2.93 -33.15
CA GLU A 464 -10.42 3.64 -32.61
C GLU A 464 -10.01 4.93 -31.88
N ARG A 465 -8.91 4.87 -31.12
CA ARG A 465 -8.34 6.05 -30.45
C ARG A 465 -7.78 7.06 -31.43
N VAL A 466 -7.16 6.60 -32.52
CA VAL A 466 -6.62 7.46 -33.58
C VAL A 466 -7.76 8.16 -34.30
N GLU A 467 -8.83 7.46 -34.69
CA GLU A 467 -10.00 8.05 -35.33
C GLU A 467 -10.66 9.09 -34.41
N ALA A 468 -10.84 8.76 -33.13
CA ALA A 468 -11.38 9.70 -32.14
C ALA A 468 -10.48 10.92 -31.92
N ALA A 469 -9.15 10.78 -31.97
CA ALA A 469 -8.21 11.89 -31.89
C ALA A 469 -8.26 12.80 -33.13
N LEU A 470 -8.33 12.22 -34.33
CA LEU A 470 -8.50 12.98 -35.57
C LEU A 470 -9.83 13.75 -35.58
N ASP A 471 -10.89 13.13 -35.06
CA ASP A 471 -12.18 13.78 -34.88
C ASP A 471 -12.12 14.94 -33.88
N LEU A 472 -11.42 14.76 -32.76
CA LEU A 472 -11.14 15.83 -31.80
C LEU A 472 -10.42 16.99 -32.49
N MET A 473 -9.34 16.72 -33.24
CA MET A 473 -8.58 17.73 -33.99
C MET A 473 -9.43 18.47 -35.03
N ARG A 474 -10.32 17.78 -35.75
CA ARG A 474 -11.25 18.41 -36.74
C ARG A 474 -12.33 19.28 -36.09
N ARG A 475 -12.72 18.94 -34.85
CA ARG A 475 -13.68 19.72 -34.05
C ARG A 475 -13.00 20.88 -33.31
N SER A 476 -11.70 20.77 -33.09
CA SER A 476 -10.86 21.79 -32.46
C SER A 476 -10.87 23.08 -33.29
N GLY A 477 -11.01 24.23 -32.64
CA GLY A 477 -11.10 25.53 -33.33
C GLY A 477 -12.49 25.91 -33.89
N ARG A 478 -13.57 25.17 -33.57
CA ARG A 478 -14.95 25.52 -33.99
C ARG A 478 -15.74 26.41 -33.00
N GLY A 479 -15.11 26.84 -31.92
CA GLY A 479 -15.70 27.77 -30.95
C GLY A 479 -14.99 27.71 -29.60
N PRO A 480 -15.08 28.78 -28.81
CA PRO A 480 -14.34 28.85 -27.56
C PRO A 480 -15.01 27.97 -26.50
N ILE A 481 -14.20 27.30 -25.68
CA ILE A 481 -14.64 26.50 -24.53
C ILE A 481 -14.44 27.27 -23.23
N ARG A 482 -15.01 26.79 -22.12
CA ARG A 482 -14.77 27.42 -20.83
C ARG A 482 -13.33 27.18 -20.38
N ARG A 483 -12.73 28.18 -19.75
CA ARG A 483 -11.37 28.11 -19.21
C ARG A 483 -11.17 26.96 -18.22
N GLU A 484 -12.18 26.66 -17.41
CA GLU A 484 -12.19 25.50 -16.51
C GLU A 484 -12.05 24.17 -17.27
N GLU A 485 -12.77 24.01 -18.38
CA GLU A 485 -12.74 22.81 -19.23
C GLU A 485 -11.39 22.67 -19.94
N ALA A 486 -10.84 23.79 -20.44
CA ALA A 486 -9.49 23.85 -20.98
C ALA A 486 -8.43 23.47 -19.94
N LEU A 487 -8.55 23.98 -18.71
CA LEU A 487 -7.64 23.66 -17.60
C LEU A 487 -7.73 22.19 -17.20
N ARG A 488 -8.95 21.62 -17.09
CA ARG A 488 -9.17 20.20 -16.77
C ARG A 488 -8.60 19.30 -17.85
N THR A 489 -8.70 19.67 -19.11
CA THR A 489 -8.06 18.95 -20.22
C THR A 489 -6.53 19.09 -20.17
N ALA A 490 -5.99 20.29 -19.91
CA ALA A 490 -4.55 20.54 -19.80
C ALA A 490 -3.86 19.67 -18.74
N ILE A 491 -4.49 19.55 -17.57
CA ILE A 491 -3.94 18.78 -16.46
C ILE A 491 -4.22 17.27 -16.59
N GLY A 492 -5.00 16.86 -17.60
CA GLY A 492 -5.37 15.45 -17.84
C GLY A 492 -6.45 14.91 -16.91
N ALA A 493 -7.32 15.79 -16.39
CA ALA A 493 -8.49 15.42 -15.58
C ALA A 493 -9.71 15.02 -16.43
N GLU A 494 -9.74 15.39 -17.71
CA GLU A 494 -10.74 14.92 -18.67
C GLU A 494 -10.17 13.84 -19.59
N PRO A 495 -10.96 12.79 -19.91
CA PRO A 495 -10.52 11.72 -20.78
C PRO A 495 -10.44 12.23 -22.23
N THR A 496 -9.23 12.27 -22.76
CA THR A 496 -8.97 12.53 -24.19
C THR A 496 -8.70 11.21 -24.92
N PRO A 497 -8.99 11.11 -26.23
CA PRO A 497 -8.74 9.90 -27.02
C PRO A 497 -7.29 9.41 -26.99
N LEU A 498 -6.36 10.37 -26.92
CA LEU A 498 -4.93 10.16 -26.75
C LEU A 498 -4.44 11.04 -25.59
N PRO A 499 -3.42 10.63 -24.83
CA PRO A 499 -2.93 11.42 -23.70
C PRO A 499 -2.36 12.76 -24.16
N VAL A 500 -2.79 13.84 -23.52
CA VAL A 500 -2.18 15.17 -23.68
C VAL A 500 -0.82 15.15 -22.99
N ALA A 501 0.23 15.34 -23.76
CA ALA A 501 1.61 15.21 -23.28
C ALA A 501 2.39 16.52 -23.34
N ASP A 502 1.88 17.51 -24.06
CA ASP A 502 2.41 18.87 -24.15
C ASP A 502 1.26 19.88 -24.15
N VAL A 503 1.42 21.02 -23.47
CA VAL A 503 0.43 22.08 -23.43
C VAL A 503 1.12 23.40 -23.69
N VAL A 504 0.75 24.07 -24.77
CA VAL A 504 1.25 25.39 -25.15
C VAL A 504 0.14 26.40 -24.87
N ALA A 505 0.26 27.16 -23.78
CA ALA A 505 -0.72 28.18 -23.45
C ALA A 505 -0.05 29.56 -23.38
N GLY A 506 -0.73 30.57 -23.95
CA GLY A 506 -0.36 31.97 -23.74
C GLY A 506 -0.99 32.54 -22.46
N GLY A 507 -0.55 33.74 -22.07
CA GLY A 507 -1.23 34.51 -21.02
C GLY A 507 -1.13 33.88 -19.61
N PRO A 508 -2.05 34.26 -18.70
CA PRO A 508 -2.05 33.73 -17.34
C PRO A 508 -2.24 32.22 -17.21
N LEU A 509 -2.94 31.54 -18.14
CA LEU A 509 -3.05 30.07 -18.10
C LEU A 509 -1.72 29.40 -18.48
N GLY A 510 -1.01 29.93 -19.47
CA GLY A 510 0.35 29.52 -19.81
C GLY A 510 1.31 29.62 -18.63
N ALA A 511 1.31 30.78 -17.95
CA ALA A 511 2.14 30.98 -16.76
C ALA A 511 1.84 29.96 -15.65
N LEU A 512 0.56 29.57 -15.48
CA LEU A 512 0.17 28.55 -14.51
C LEU A 512 0.67 27.15 -14.88
N LEU A 513 0.62 26.78 -16.16
CA LEU A 513 0.96 25.44 -16.66
C LEU A 513 2.46 25.24 -16.88
N ASP A 514 3.17 26.23 -17.43
CA ASP A 514 4.62 26.19 -17.71
C ASP A 514 5.47 26.23 -16.44
N GLY A 515 4.97 26.90 -15.40
CA GLY A 515 5.69 27.12 -14.15
C GLY A 515 5.10 26.42 -12.93
N GLY A 516 3.82 26.03 -12.94
CA GLY A 516 3.12 25.61 -11.72
C GLY A 516 3.32 26.61 -10.57
N ALA A 517 3.50 26.11 -9.34
CA ALA A 517 3.89 26.94 -8.20
C ALA A 517 5.32 27.54 -8.27
N LYS A 518 6.10 27.21 -9.32
CA LYS A 518 7.43 27.77 -9.62
C LYS A 518 7.40 28.87 -10.68
N ALA A 519 6.27 29.14 -11.32
CA ALA A 519 6.07 30.40 -12.02
C ALA A 519 6.50 31.48 -11.03
N ALA A 520 7.31 32.44 -11.46
CA ALA A 520 7.72 33.55 -10.60
C ALA A 520 6.71 34.70 -10.82
N PRO A 521 5.51 34.67 -10.18
CA PRO A 521 4.66 35.84 -10.22
C PRO A 521 5.46 37.01 -9.67
N ARG A 522 5.20 38.19 -10.23
CA ARG A 522 5.90 39.40 -9.84
C ARG A 522 5.84 39.53 -8.31
N PRO A 523 7.00 39.64 -7.62
CA PRO A 523 7.03 39.78 -6.17
C PRO A 523 6.11 40.93 -5.74
N MET A 524 5.37 40.75 -4.65
CA MET A 524 4.49 41.80 -4.14
C MET A 524 5.31 42.87 -3.42
N GLY A 525 6.44 42.48 -2.82
CA GLY A 525 7.15 43.30 -1.85
C GLY A 525 6.38 43.35 -0.53
N ALA A 526 6.73 44.30 0.35
CA ALA A 526 5.94 44.58 1.55
C ALA A 526 4.77 45.51 1.18
N PRO A 527 3.51 45.05 1.21
CA PRO A 527 2.39 45.87 0.79
C PRO A 527 2.18 47.07 1.73
N PRO A 528 1.68 48.22 1.22
CA PRO A 528 1.41 49.38 2.05
C PRO A 528 0.47 49.05 3.22
N GLY A 529 0.90 49.34 4.45
CA GLY A 529 0.14 49.03 5.68
C GLY A 529 0.47 47.67 6.31
N PHE A 530 1.40 46.91 5.74
CA PHE A 530 1.95 45.70 6.35
C PHE A 530 3.18 46.04 7.22
N GLU A 531 3.12 45.67 8.49
CA GLU A 531 4.17 45.94 9.49
C GLU A 531 5.08 44.72 9.67
N GLY A 532 6.04 44.56 8.77
CA GLY A 532 7.04 43.50 8.83
C GLY A 532 7.80 43.33 7.51
N ALA A 533 8.91 42.58 7.55
CA ALA A 533 9.66 42.22 6.35
C ALA A 533 9.33 40.78 5.94
N LEU A 534 8.79 40.60 4.73
CA LEU A 534 8.62 39.28 4.12
C LEU A 534 9.98 38.76 3.66
N ARG A 535 10.29 37.52 4.01
CA ARG A 535 11.44 36.82 3.42
C ARG A 535 11.19 36.55 1.93
N PRO A 536 12.22 36.37 1.08
CA PRO A 536 12.03 36.18 -0.36
C PRO A 536 11.10 35.02 -0.74
N TYR A 537 11.08 33.94 0.03
CA TYR A 537 10.11 32.86 -0.19
C TYR A 537 8.69 33.27 0.25
N GLN A 538 8.53 34.00 1.35
CA GLN A 538 7.21 34.45 1.81
C GLN A 538 6.58 35.40 0.81
N ASP A 539 7.36 36.35 0.27
CA ASP A 539 6.92 37.26 -0.79
C ASP A 539 6.48 36.49 -2.04
N ARG A 540 7.29 35.52 -2.51
CA ARG A 540 6.91 34.63 -3.62
C ARG A 540 5.63 33.84 -3.33
N GLY A 541 5.46 33.35 -2.10
CA GLY A 541 4.27 32.59 -1.73
C GLY A 541 3.02 33.44 -1.70
N SER A 542 3.09 34.66 -1.16
CA SER A 542 1.98 35.62 -1.20
C SER A 542 1.66 36.07 -2.64
N ALA A 543 2.68 36.34 -3.47
CA ALA A 543 2.51 36.67 -4.88
C ALA A 543 1.83 35.53 -5.66
N TRP A 544 2.16 34.27 -5.34
CA TRP A 544 1.52 33.09 -5.90
C TRP A 544 0.06 32.94 -5.46
N LEU A 545 -0.25 33.20 -4.19
CA LEU A 545 -1.65 33.22 -3.73
C LEU A 545 -2.48 34.30 -4.43
N ARG A 546 -1.90 35.50 -4.62
CA ARG A 546 -2.54 36.59 -5.37
C ARG A 546 -2.81 36.18 -6.81
N PHE A 547 -1.79 35.63 -7.48
CA PHE A 547 -1.90 35.15 -8.86
C PHE A 547 -3.02 34.12 -9.03
N LEU A 548 -3.12 33.11 -8.16
CA LEU A 548 -4.23 32.14 -8.22
C LEU A 548 -5.58 32.79 -7.94
N GLY A 549 -5.64 33.71 -6.98
CA GLY A 549 -6.85 34.46 -6.66
C GLY A 549 -7.37 35.31 -7.82
N GLU A 550 -6.49 35.97 -8.57
CA GLU A 550 -6.82 36.75 -9.77
C GLU A 550 -7.40 35.89 -10.90
N LEU A 551 -7.05 34.59 -10.93
CA LEU A 551 -7.58 33.61 -11.88
C LEU A 551 -8.86 32.91 -11.38
N GLY A 552 -9.35 33.27 -10.19
CA GLY A 552 -10.49 32.60 -9.55
C GLY A 552 -10.18 31.17 -9.10
N LEU A 553 -8.92 30.81 -8.95
CA LEU A 553 -8.46 29.47 -8.54
C LEU A 553 -8.14 29.45 -7.04
N GLY A 554 -8.32 28.29 -6.43
CA GLY A 554 -7.91 28.04 -5.06
C GLY A 554 -6.50 27.48 -4.93
N ALA A 555 -5.97 27.57 -3.73
CA ALA A 555 -4.57 27.26 -3.44
C ALA A 555 -4.42 26.35 -2.21
N VAL A 556 -3.40 25.50 -2.24
CA VAL A 556 -2.95 24.71 -1.09
C VAL A 556 -1.53 25.17 -0.72
N LEU A 557 -1.43 26.00 0.31
CA LEU A 557 -0.15 26.44 0.86
C LEU A 557 0.29 25.46 1.95
N ALA A 558 1.23 24.59 1.56
CA ALA A 558 1.68 23.44 2.34
C ALA A 558 3.11 23.60 2.87
N ASP A 559 3.55 24.84 3.11
CA ASP A 559 4.82 25.13 3.75
C ASP A 559 4.96 24.44 5.12
N ASP A 560 6.16 23.95 5.42
CA ASP A 560 6.51 23.43 6.74
C ASP A 560 6.11 24.39 7.87
N MET A 561 5.73 23.80 8.99
CA MET A 561 5.18 24.51 10.14
C MET A 561 6.16 25.52 10.73
N GLY A 562 5.96 26.81 10.48
CA GLY A 562 6.84 27.85 11.01
C GLY A 562 7.56 28.68 9.97
N LEU A 563 7.38 28.35 8.68
CA LEU A 563 7.74 29.19 7.55
C LEU A 563 6.87 30.45 7.41
N GLY A 564 5.83 30.61 8.23
CA GLY A 564 5.02 31.84 8.28
C GLY A 564 3.90 31.87 7.25
N LYS A 565 3.08 30.81 7.15
CA LYS A 565 1.85 30.78 6.32
C LYS A 565 0.86 31.89 6.71
N THR A 566 0.72 32.13 8.01
CA THR A 566 -0.12 33.21 8.58
C THR A 566 0.29 34.58 8.05
N VAL A 567 1.58 34.88 8.13
CA VAL A 567 2.18 36.14 7.63
C VAL A 567 1.98 36.29 6.12
N GLN A 568 2.12 35.21 5.36
CA GLN A 568 1.88 35.22 3.91
C GLN A 568 0.43 35.56 3.54
N LEU A 569 -0.55 34.99 4.26
CA LEU A 569 -1.95 35.31 4.06
C LEU A 569 -2.28 36.75 4.47
N LEU A 570 -1.76 37.22 5.61
CA LEU A 570 -1.99 38.60 6.06
C LEU A 570 -1.41 39.62 5.08
N ALA A 571 -0.25 39.33 4.48
CA ALA A 571 0.32 40.15 3.43
C ALA A 571 -0.60 40.23 2.19
N LEU A 572 -1.14 39.09 1.73
CA LEU A 572 -2.13 39.06 0.65
C LEU A 572 -3.35 39.95 0.95
N LEU A 573 -3.97 39.78 2.13
CA LEU A 573 -5.15 40.56 2.51
C LEU A 573 -4.85 42.07 2.63
N THR A 574 -3.63 42.41 3.05
CA THR A 574 -3.20 43.80 3.16
C THR A 574 -2.98 44.43 1.79
N ASP A 575 -2.36 43.70 0.85
CA ASP A 575 -2.17 44.11 -0.54
C ASP A 575 -3.52 44.37 -1.24
N GLU A 576 -4.45 43.42 -1.12
CA GLU A 576 -5.80 43.54 -1.71
C GLU A 576 -6.61 44.71 -1.16
N ARG A 577 -6.36 45.10 0.10
CA ARG A 577 -6.97 46.29 0.69
C ARG A 577 -6.30 47.58 0.24
N ALA A 578 -5.01 47.56 -0.08
CA ALA A 578 -4.27 48.73 -0.52
C ALA A 578 -4.64 49.16 -1.95
N GLU A 579 -5.01 48.21 -2.83
CA GLU A 579 -5.33 48.47 -4.24
C GLU A 579 -6.74 49.03 -4.53
N GLY A 580 -7.55 49.34 -3.50
CA GLY A 580 -8.88 49.96 -3.68
C GLY A 580 -9.93 49.46 -2.67
N PRO A 581 -11.24 49.50 -2.99
CA PRO A 581 -12.25 48.87 -2.13
C PRO A 581 -11.99 47.36 -2.05
N ALA A 582 -11.84 46.84 -0.83
CA ALA A 582 -11.51 45.44 -0.57
C ALA A 582 -12.45 44.47 -1.32
N PRO A 583 -11.94 43.33 -1.83
CA PRO A 583 -12.69 42.41 -2.69
C PRO A 583 -13.85 41.68 -1.98
N GLY A 584 -13.98 41.86 -0.67
CA GLY A 584 -15.01 41.31 0.20
C GLY A 584 -14.41 40.59 1.41
N PRO A 585 -15.24 40.13 2.37
CA PRO A 585 -14.75 39.54 3.60
C PRO A 585 -14.13 38.16 3.37
N THR A 586 -13.02 37.90 4.05
CA THR A 586 -12.39 36.57 4.14
C THR A 586 -12.85 35.85 5.40
N LEU A 587 -13.36 34.62 5.26
CA LEU A 587 -13.62 33.72 6.39
C LEU A 587 -12.42 32.81 6.62
N LEU A 588 -11.80 32.91 7.79
CA LEU A 588 -10.75 31.99 8.23
C LEU A 588 -11.33 30.99 9.22
N VAL A 589 -11.24 29.70 8.89
CA VAL A 589 -11.64 28.57 9.73
C VAL A 589 -10.37 27.92 10.26
N CYS A 590 -10.22 27.88 11.59
CA CYS A 590 -9.03 27.30 12.24
C CYS A 590 -9.40 26.50 13.50
N PRO A 591 -8.48 25.69 14.06
CA PRO A 591 -8.67 25.13 15.39
C PRO A 591 -8.90 26.22 16.46
N VAL A 592 -9.72 25.93 17.47
CA VAL A 592 -10.13 26.88 18.54
C VAL A 592 -8.96 27.62 19.18
N SER A 593 -7.87 26.89 19.35
CA SER A 593 -6.61 27.33 19.91
C SER A 593 -5.81 28.32 19.06
N LEU A 594 -6.01 28.35 17.73
CA LEU A 594 -5.33 29.27 16.82
C LEU A 594 -6.05 30.62 16.70
N VAL A 595 -7.32 30.70 17.09
CA VAL A 595 -8.14 31.91 16.99
C VAL A 595 -7.45 33.11 17.64
N GLY A 596 -6.86 32.91 18.82
CA GLY A 596 -6.14 33.96 19.52
C GLY A 596 -4.84 34.38 18.84
N ASN A 597 -4.12 33.41 18.29
CA ASN A 597 -2.87 33.66 17.57
C ASN A 597 -3.12 34.49 16.30
N TRP A 598 -4.14 34.12 15.51
CA TRP A 598 -4.52 34.88 14.31
C TRP A 598 -4.89 36.32 14.62
N ARG A 599 -5.66 36.57 15.69
CA ARG A 599 -5.99 37.94 16.13
C ARG A 599 -4.73 38.74 16.51
N LYS A 600 -3.79 38.12 17.26
CA LYS A 600 -2.53 38.77 17.67
C LYS A 600 -1.62 39.05 16.47
N GLU A 601 -1.43 38.07 15.59
CA GLU A 601 -0.59 38.22 14.39
C GLU A 601 -1.18 39.25 13.42
N ALA A 602 -2.50 39.28 13.21
CA ALA A 602 -3.14 40.32 12.40
C ALA A 602 -2.94 41.72 13.00
N GLY A 603 -3.13 41.88 14.30
CA GLY A 603 -2.87 43.17 14.97
C GLY A 603 -1.41 43.61 14.94
N LYS A 604 -0.47 42.67 14.82
CA LYS A 604 0.97 42.96 14.75
C LYS A 604 1.45 43.26 13.33
N PHE A 605 1.07 42.45 12.35
CA PHE A 605 1.60 42.51 10.99
C PHE A 605 0.71 43.27 10.02
N ALA A 606 -0.58 43.40 10.33
CA ALA A 606 -1.56 44.07 9.47
C ALA A 606 -2.56 44.88 10.31
N PRO A 607 -2.10 45.85 11.12
CA PRO A 607 -2.96 46.60 12.05
C PRO A 607 -4.08 47.39 11.36
N GLY A 608 -3.92 47.66 10.06
CA GLY A 608 -4.96 48.26 9.23
C GLY A 608 -6.20 47.37 9.08
N LEU A 609 -6.04 46.04 9.04
CA LEU A 609 -7.13 45.08 8.75
C LEU A 609 -8.19 45.03 9.87
N ARG A 610 -9.46 45.05 9.48
CA ARG A 610 -10.59 44.91 10.40
C ARG A 610 -10.87 43.42 10.62
N VAL A 611 -10.51 42.94 11.81
CA VAL A 611 -10.61 41.52 12.18
C VAL A 611 -11.71 41.30 13.22
N HIS A 612 -12.64 40.39 12.94
CA HIS A 612 -13.67 39.93 13.88
C HIS A 612 -13.46 38.47 14.27
N VAL A 613 -13.71 38.12 15.54
CA VAL A 613 -13.67 36.73 16.02
C VAL A 613 -15.11 36.23 16.19
N GLN A 614 -15.52 35.31 15.33
CA GLN A 614 -16.83 34.68 15.36
C GLN A 614 -16.75 33.33 16.11
N HIS A 615 -16.75 33.39 17.44
CA HIS A 615 -16.66 32.22 18.32
C HIS A 615 -17.28 32.52 19.70
N GLY A 616 -17.77 31.49 20.39
CA GLY A 616 -18.34 31.59 21.74
C GLY A 616 -19.88 31.57 21.78
N PRO A 617 -20.46 31.48 22.99
CA PRO A 617 -21.92 31.43 23.17
C PRO A 617 -22.60 32.75 22.81
N ASP A 618 -21.98 33.89 23.14
CA ASP A 618 -22.54 35.23 22.90
C ASP A 618 -22.18 35.80 21.52
N ARG A 619 -21.81 34.95 20.57
CA ARG A 619 -21.43 35.39 19.23
C ARG A 619 -22.64 36.00 18.50
N PRO A 620 -22.45 37.08 17.73
CA PRO A 620 -23.53 37.72 17.00
C PRO A 620 -24.10 36.80 15.93
N THR A 621 -25.43 36.84 15.75
CA THR A 621 -26.16 36.06 14.73
C THR A 621 -27.14 36.94 13.93
N GLY A 622 -27.68 36.39 12.84
CA GLY A 622 -28.61 37.02 11.91
C GLY A 622 -28.08 38.35 11.36
N ASN A 623 -28.93 39.37 11.43
CA ASN A 623 -28.62 40.72 10.92
C ASN A 623 -27.40 41.36 11.62
N ALA A 624 -27.11 41.00 12.88
CA ALA A 624 -25.92 41.51 13.57
C ALA A 624 -24.63 40.95 12.95
N LEU A 625 -24.62 39.64 12.65
CA LEU A 625 -23.50 39.02 11.95
C LEU A 625 -23.33 39.60 10.55
N ALA A 626 -24.41 39.75 9.78
CA ALA A 626 -24.35 40.32 8.43
C ALA A 626 -23.72 41.72 8.39
N ARG A 627 -24.06 42.60 9.34
CA ARG A 627 -23.44 43.94 9.46
C ARG A 627 -21.95 43.86 9.77
N ILE A 628 -21.55 42.95 10.65
CA ILE A 628 -20.14 42.77 11.01
C ILE A 628 -19.36 42.24 9.81
N VAL A 629 -19.88 41.22 9.12
CA VAL A 629 -19.27 40.63 7.93
C VAL A 629 -19.09 41.69 6.83
N GLY A 630 -20.09 42.54 6.59
CA GLY A 630 -19.97 43.64 5.61
C GLY A 630 -18.99 44.75 6.00
N ALA A 631 -18.58 44.83 7.26
CA ALA A 631 -17.66 45.85 7.78
C ALA A 631 -16.27 45.30 8.12
N CYS A 632 -16.02 44.01 7.96
CA CYS A 632 -14.74 43.36 8.28
C CYS A 632 -14.03 42.87 7.03
N ASP A 633 -12.70 42.78 7.11
CA ASP A 633 -11.88 42.22 6.04
C ASP A 633 -11.56 40.74 6.34
N LEU A 634 -11.43 40.39 7.62
CA LEU A 634 -11.14 39.03 8.09
C LEU A 634 -12.06 38.62 9.25
N VAL A 635 -12.77 37.52 9.09
CA VAL A 635 -13.57 36.88 10.14
C VAL A 635 -12.91 35.57 10.53
N VAL A 636 -12.50 35.44 11.80
CA VAL A 636 -11.85 34.24 12.33
C VAL A 636 -12.87 33.41 13.09
N THR A 637 -13.05 32.16 12.68
CA THR A 637 -13.95 31.20 13.32
C THR A 637 -13.29 29.83 13.46
N THR A 638 -14.08 28.86 13.94
CA THR A 638 -13.63 27.50 14.22
C THR A 638 -14.46 26.49 13.46
N TYR A 639 -13.84 25.36 13.13
CA TYR A 639 -14.51 24.26 12.44
C TYR A 639 -15.82 23.79 13.10
N GLY A 640 -15.85 23.73 14.43
CA GLY A 640 -17.06 23.37 15.18
C GLY A 640 -18.19 24.39 15.05
N VAL A 641 -17.86 25.69 14.94
CA VAL A 641 -18.84 26.76 14.70
C VAL A 641 -19.37 26.66 13.27
N VAL A 642 -18.50 26.46 12.27
CA VAL A 642 -18.94 26.28 10.88
C VAL A 642 -19.89 25.11 10.72
N THR A 643 -19.62 24.00 11.40
CA THR A 643 -20.48 22.81 11.36
C THR A 643 -21.85 23.08 11.99
N ARG A 644 -21.91 23.88 13.06
CA ARG A 644 -23.14 24.19 13.79
C ARG A 644 -23.98 25.26 13.09
N ASP A 645 -23.33 26.29 12.55
CA ASP A 645 -23.97 27.50 12.00
C ASP A 645 -23.85 27.53 10.46
N ALA A 646 -23.81 26.36 9.82
CA ALA A 646 -23.52 26.22 8.39
C ALA A 646 -24.51 27.01 7.52
N GLU A 647 -25.80 26.96 7.84
CA GLU A 647 -26.85 27.67 7.09
C GLU A 647 -26.67 29.18 7.15
N GLU A 648 -26.42 29.71 8.36
CA GLU A 648 -26.23 31.14 8.59
C GLU A 648 -24.97 31.66 7.87
N LEU A 649 -23.85 30.94 7.98
CA LEU A 649 -22.60 31.30 7.33
C LEU A 649 -22.67 31.15 5.80
N SER A 650 -23.49 30.23 5.28
CA SER A 650 -23.70 30.07 3.84
C SER A 650 -24.49 31.23 3.22
N GLY A 651 -25.28 31.96 4.02
CA GLY A 651 -25.99 33.16 3.56
C GLY A 651 -25.12 34.41 3.43
N MET A 652 -23.82 34.33 3.77
CA MET A 652 -22.91 35.47 3.79
C MET A 652 -22.06 35.55 2.50
N PRO A 653 -21.75 36.76 1.99
CA PRO A 653 -21.05 36.94 0.72
C PRO A 653 -19.52 36.84 0.88
N TRP A 654 -18.99 35.65 1.17
CA TRP A 654 -17.56 35.46 1.33
C TRP A 654 -16.80 35.65 0.02
N HIS A 655 -15.81 36.55 0.01
CA HIS A 655 -14.86 36.61 -1.09
C HIS A 655 -13.95 35.38 -1.08
N ARG A 656 -13.47 35.03 0.12
CA ARG A 656 -12.52 33.94 0.32
C ARG A 656 -12.84 33.13 1.55
N VAL A 657 -12.70 31.80 1.45
CA VAL A 657 -12.70 30.90 2.60
C VAL A 657 -11.31 30.29 2.74
N VAL A 658 -10.72 30.45 3.92
CA VAL A 658 -9.40 29.92 4.26
C VAL A 658 -9.54 28.89 5.36
N CYS A 659 -8.93 27.73 5.18
CA CYS A 659 -8.85 26.69 6.20
C CYS A 659 -7.42 26.57 6.70
N ASP A 660 -7.18 26.88 7.97
CA ASP A 660 -5.91 26.64 8.64
C ASP A 660 -5.90 25.29 9.34
N GLU A 661 -4.75 24.61 9.30
CA GLU A 661 -4.63 23.20 9.70
C GLU A 661 -5.64 22.32 8.91
N ALA A 662 -5.60 22.48 7.57
CA ALA A 662 -6.53 21.84 6.64
C ALA A 662 -6.50 20.29 6.64
N GLN A 663 -5.61 19.64 7.41
CA GLN A 663 -5.72 18.22 7.75
C GLN A 663 -7.08 17.87 8.39
N ALA A 664 -7.77 18.84 8.97
CA ALA A 664 -9.12 18.66 9.46
C ALA A 664 -10.15 18.30 8.35
N LEU A 665 -9.77 18.46 7.08
CA LEU A 665 -10.58 18.15 5.90
C LEU A 665 -10.20 16.83 5.20
N LYS A 666 -9.27 16.03 5.76
CA LYS A 666 -8.76 14.79 5.14
C LYS A 666 -9.84 13.81 4.74
N ASN A 667 -10.83 13.61 5.61
CA ASN A 667 -11.96 12.75 5.32
C ASN A 667 -13.15 13.56 4.81
N HIS A 668 -13.36 13.50 3.50
CA HIS A 668 -14.47 14.16 2.80
C HIS A 668 -15.86 13.75 3.32
N ALA A 669 -16.01 12.59 3.95
CA ALA A 669 -17.30 12.14 4.45
C ALA A 669 -17.71 12.81 5.77
N THR A 670 -16.80 13.50 6.46
CA THR A 670 -17.10 14.11 7.77
C THR A 670 -18.07 15.30 7.66
N ALA A 671 -18.93 15.48 8.67
CA ALA A 671 -19.87 16.60 8.72
C ALA A 671 -19.16 17.97 8.62
N GLN A 672 -18.00 18.08 9.26
CA GLN A 672 -17.14 19.26 9.21
C GLN A 672 -16.62 19.55 7.80
N ALA A 673 -16.06 18.55 7.10
CA ALA A 673 -15.56 18.74 5.74
C ALA A 673 -16.69 19.05 4.74
N ARG A 674 -17.89 18.51 4.95
CA ARG A 674 -19.08 18.86 4.14
C ARG A 674 -19.52 20.30 4.39
N ALA A 675 -19.67 20.70 5.66
CA ALA A 675 -20.12 22.05 6.03
C ALA A 675 -19.17 23.15 5.55
N VAL A 676 -17.85 22.93 5.62
CA VAL A 676 -16.86 23.89 5.13
C VAL A 676 -16.89 24.01 3.60
N ARG A 677 -17.05 22.88 2.87
CA ARG A 677 -17.10 22.90 1.40
C ARG A 677 -18.39 23.48 0.84
N SER A 678 -19.50 23.39 1.57
CA SER A 678 -20.77 23.99 1.14
C SER A 678 -20.78 25.52 1.21
N LEU A 679 -19.79 26.14 1.86
CA LEU A 679 -19.73 27.60 1.94
C LEU A 679 -19.45 28.21 0.55
N PRO A 680 -20.31 29.16 0.10
CA PRO A 680 -20.07 29.87 -1.14
C PRO A 680 -18.88 30.82 -0.95
N ALA A 681 -17.92 30.77 -1.87
CA ALA A 681 -16.75 31.64 -1.89
C ALA A 681 -16.20 31.75 -3.31
N ALA A 682 -15.65 32.92 -3.66
CA ALA A 682 -15.01 33.12 -4.95
C ALA A 682 -13.65 32.40 -5.04
N THR A 683 -12.87 32.42 -3.96
CA THR A 683 -11.58 31.72 -3.87
C THR A 683 -11.46 30.93 -2.55
N ARG A 684 -10.68 29.85 -2.55
CA ARG A 684 -10.47 29.00 -1.37
C ARG A 684 -9.00 28.70 -1.15
N ILE A 685 -8.54 28.81 0.09
CA ILE A 685 -7.13 28.55 0.44
C ILE A 685 -7.06 27.52 1.57
N ALA A 686 -6.33 26.45 1.35
CA ALA A 686 -5.97 25.49 2.39
C ALA A 686 -4.54 25.78 2.88
N LEU A 687 -4.39 26.03 4.18
CA LEU A 687 -3.10 26.14 4.86
C LEU A 687 -2.85 24.84 5.63
N THR A 688 -1.73 24.18 5.35
CA THR A 688 -1.37 22.92 6.03
C THR A 688 0.13 22.83 6.25
N GLY A 689 0.56 22.18 7.33
CA GLY A 689 1.97 21.87 7.58
C GLY A 689 2.45 20.58 6.92
N THR A 690 1.51 19.72 6.54
CA THR A 690 1.74 18.39 5.99
C THR A 690 0.73 18.20 4.86
N PRO A 691 1.11 18.47 3.59
CA PRO A 691 0.16 18.55 2.49
C PRO A 691 -0.70 17.30 2.32
N VAL A 692 -0.15 16.11 2.59
CA VAL A 692 -0.81 14.82 2.39
C VAL A 692 -0.21 13.81 3.38
N GLU A 693 -1.01 13.11 4.20
CA GLU A 693 -0.56 11.89 4.86
C GLU A 693 -0.79 10.73 3.88
N ASN A 694 0.11 10.60 2.90
CA ASN A 694 0.36 9.42 2.05
C ASN A 694 -0.85 8.72 1.37
N ASN A 695 -2.04 9.30 1.38
CA ASN A 695 -3.24 8.74 0.76
C ASN A 695 -3.79 9.71 -0.30
N LEU A 696 -3.90 9.23 -1.54
CA LEU A 696 -4.47 9.95 -2.68
C LEU A 696 -5.87 10.52 -2.40
N GLY A 697 -6.66 9.86 -1.56
CA GLY A 697 -7.98 10.33 -1.14
C GLY A 697 -7.95 11.59 -0.27
N GLU A 698 -6.90 11.79 0.55
CA GLU A 698 -6.76 13.01 1.35
C GLU A 698 -6.36 14.21 0.48
N LEU A 699 -5.45 13.98 -0.46
CA LEU A 699 -5.06 14.98 -1.45
C LEU A 699 -6.26 15.40 -2.28
N TRP A 700 -7.06 14.44 -2.76
CA TRP A 700 -8.33 14.74 -3.45
C TRP A 700 -9.27 15.56 -2.57
N SER A 701 -9.43 15.22 -1.28
CA SER A 701 -10.33 15.95 -0.38
C SER A 701 -9.92 17.42 -0.18
N VAL A 702 -8.62 17.69 -0.01
CA VAL A 702 -8.10 19.06 0.13
C VAL A 702 -8.16 19.81 -1.18
N MET A 703 -7.84 19.16 -2.30
CA MET A 703 -7.95 19.75 -3.64
C MET A 703 -9.40 20.06 -4.02
N GLU A 704 -10.33 19.20 -3.68
CA GLU A 704 -11.77 19.41 -3.89
C GLU A 704 -12.30 20.58 -3.04
N PHE A 705 -11.72 20.83 -1.86
CA PHE A 705 -12.00 22.07 -1.14
C PHE A 705 -11.41 23.29 -1.84
N ALA A 706 -10.14 23.24 -2.26
CA ALA A 706 -9.47 24.39 -2.87
C ALA A 706 -10.07 24.75 -4.24
N ASN A 707 -10.25 23.75 -5.11
CA ASN A 707 -10.73 23.87 -6.48
C ASN A 707 -11.85 22.83 -6.73
N PRO A 708 -13.09 23.09 -6.26
CA PRO A 708 -14.20 22.15 -6.40
C PRO A 708 -14.44 21.74 -7.86
N GLY A 709 -14.56 20.44 -8.13
CA GLY A 709 -14.85 19.90 -9.45
C GLY A 709 -13.65 19.76 -10.40
N LEU A 710 -12.50 20.39 -10.09
CA LEU A 710 -11.30 20.36 -10.93
C LEU A 710 -10.82 18.92 -11.21
N LEU A 711 -10.80 18.07 -10.18
CA LEU A 711 -10.34 16.68 -10.26
C LEU A 711 -11.48 15.69 -10.55
N GLY A 712 -12.70 16.16 -10.79
CA GLY A 712 -13.87 15.30 -10.92
C GLY A 712 -14.24 14.58 -9.61
N THR A 713 -14.98 13.47 -9.71
CA THR A 713 -15.41 12.72 -8.52
C THR A 713 -14.23 11.94 -7.90
N ALA A 714 -14.34 11.62 -6.61
CA ALA A 714 -13.32 10.82 -5.92
C ALA A 714 -13.09 9.46 -6.60
N ALA A 715 -14.15 8.84 -7.13
CA ALA A 715 -14.08 7.55 -7.81
C ALA A 715 -13.35 7.65 -9.17
N ASP A 716 -13.61 8.72 -9.92
CA ASP A 716 -12.96 8.94 -11.22
C ASP A 716 -11.47 9.27 -11.04
N PHE A 717 -11.14 10.08 -10.03
CA PHE A 717 -9.75 10.37 -9.68
C PHE A 717 -8.99 9.11 -9.26
N GLN A 718 -9.58 8.26 -8.41
CA GLN A 718 -8.96 7.00 -8.00
C GLN A 718 -8.76 6.04 -9.17
N ARG A 719 -9.77 5.91 -10.05
CA ARG A 719 -9.69 5.06 -11.24
C ARG A 719 -8.61 5.57 -12.20
N ALA A 720 -8.58 6.87 -12.49
CA ALA A 720 -7.59 7.46 -13.39
C ALA A 720 -6.15 7.29 -12.88
N VAL A 721 -5.94 7.32 -11.56
CA VAL A 721 -4.62 7.06 -10.97
C VAL A 721 -4.29 5.56 -10.97
N ALA A 722 -5.26 4.68 -10.70
CA ALA A 722 -5.08 3.23 -10.72
C ALA A 722 -4.79 2.70 -12.14
N ASP A 723 -5.60 3.08 -13.12
CA ASP A 723 -5.45 2.65 -14.52
C ASP A 723 -4.06 3.02 -15.09
N ARG A 724 -3.52 4.18 -14.72
CA ARG A 724 -2.16 4.61 -15.12
C ARG A 724 -1.05 3.95 -14.31
N ALA A 725 -1.32 3.50 -13.09
CA ALA A 725 -0.35 2.76 -12.29
C ALA A 725 -0.24 1.28 -12.73
N GLU A 726 -1.34 0.70 -13.20
CA GLU A 726 -1.40 -0.68 -13.71
C GLU A 726 -0.86 -0.84 -15.13
N ALA A 727 -1.00 0.17 -15.98
CA ALA A 727 -0.55 0.11 -17.38
C ALA A 727 0.98 -0.04 -17.55
N GLU A 728 1.78 0.29 -16.55
CA GLU A 728 3.25 0.23 -16.61
C GLU A 728 3.85 -0.18 -15.26
N GLU A 729 3.90 -1.49 -15.01
CA GLU A 729 4.65 -2.06 -13.88
C GLU A 729 6.14 -1.71 -14.00
N GLY A 730 6.62 -0.75 -13.19
CA GLY A 730 8.05 -0.52 -12.92
C GLY A 730 8.63 0.87 -13.20
N SER A 731 7.87 1.85 -13.70
CA SER A 731 8.44 3.16 -14.12
C SER A 731 8.25 4.33 -13.13
N GLY A 732 7.36 4.23 -12.13
CA GLY A 732 7.13 5.31 -11.16
C GLY A 732 6.32 6.52 -11.66
N GLU A 733 5.63 6.39 -12.81
CA GLU A 733 4.91 7.50 -13.46
C GLU A 733 3.50 7.81 -12.87
N GLY A 734 2.92 6.92 -12.07
CA GLY A 734 1.65 7.18 -11.37
C GLY A 734 1.75 8.40 -10.43
N THR A 735 2.89 8.56 -9.76
CA THR A 735 3.22 9.75 -8.96
C THR A 735 3.43 11.01 -9.80
N ASP A 736 3.89 10.88 -11.04
CA ASP A 736 4.07 12.02 -11.95
C ASP A 736 2.72 12.56 -12.44
N LEU A 737 1.71 11.70 -12.66
CA LEU A 737 0.35 12.16 -12.96
C LEU A 737 -0.21 13.02 -11.83
N VAL A 738 -0.13 12.54 -10.59
CA VAL A 738 -0.62 13.26 -9.41
C VAL A 738 0.11 14.59 -9.25
N ARG A 739 1.42 14.61 -9.49
CA ARG A 739 2.25 15.81 -9.45
C ARG A 739 1.87 16.81 -10.56
N ARG A 740 1.56 16.35 -11.78
CA ARG A 740 1.05 17.21 -12.87
C ARG A 740 -0.33 17.79 -12.54
N LEU A 741 -1.24 16.96 -12.03
CA LEU A 741 -2.62 17.35 -11.68
C LEU A 741 -2.68 18.38 -10.55
N THR A 742 -1.80 18.27 -9.56
CA THR A 742 -1.86 19.07 -8.31
C THR A 742 -0.78 20.14 -8.21
N GLY A 743 0.32 20.00 -8.95
CA GLY A 743 1.50 20.86 -8.88
C GLY A 743 1.23 22.37 -9.05
N PRO A 744 0.35 22.81 -9.97
CA PRO A 744 0.04 24.24 -10.11
C PRO A 744 -0.67 24.86 -8.91
N PHE A 745 -1.36 24.05 -8.11
CA PHE A 745 -2.23 24.48 -7.02
C PHE A 745 -1.64 24.21 -5.63
N VAL A 746 -0.53 23.48 -5.54
CA VAL A 746 0.12 23.12 -4.28
C VAL A 746 1.51 23.73 -4.21
N LEU A 747 1.72 24.63 -3.26
CA LEU A 747 3.05 25.18 -2.94
C LEU A 747 3.55 24.58 -1.63
N ARG A 748 4.62 23.78 -1.69
CA ARG A 748 5.26 23.14 -0.53
C ARG A 748 6.73 23.53 -0.46
N ARG A 749 7.17 23.99 0.71
CA ARG A 749 8.58 24.28 1.02
C ARG A 749 8.96 23.70 2.37
N LEU A 750 10.17 23.15 2.46
CA LEU A 750 10.69 22.52 3.67
C LEU A 750 11.65 23.45 4.41
N LYS A 751 11.71 23.35 5.74
CA LYS A 751 12.71 24.12 6.53
C LYS A 751 14.14 23.65 6.32
N THR A 752 14.31 22.39 5.95
CA THR A 752 15.61 21.78 5.65
C THR A 752 16.19 22.26 4.32
N ASP A 753 15.37 22.91 3.48
CA ASP A 753 15.82 23.49 2.23
C ASP A 753 16.61 24.79 2.49
N ARG A 754 17.94 24.67 2.41
CA ARG A 754 18.87 25.80 2.60
C ARG A 754 18.71 26.89 1.53
N SER A 755 18.07 26.61 0.39
CA SER A 755 17.75 27.64 -0.62
C SER A 755 16.57 28.54 -0.18
N ILE A 756 15.79 28.11 0.82
CA ILE A 756 14.61 28.80 1.34
C ILE A 756 14.93 29.47 2.69
N ILE A 757 15.64 28.77 3.59
CA ILE A 757 16.11 29.33 4.87
C ILE A 757 17.60 29.08 5.06
N ALA A 758 18.42 30.13 4.91
CA ALA A 758 19.85 30.07 5.22
C ALA A 758 20.16 30.24 6.73
N ASP A 759 19.29 30.93 7.47
CA ASP A 759 19.58 31.40 8.84
C ASP A 759 18.99 30.52 9.95
N LEU A 760 18.29 29.42 9.64
CA LEU A 760 17.81 28.54 10.71
C LEU A 760 19.01 27.72 11.23
N PRO A 761 19.26 27.72 12.55
CA PRO A 761 20.33 26.93 13.15
C PRO A 761 20.07 25.42 12.96
N GLU A 762 21.05 24.58 13.29
CA GLU A 762 20.91 23.14 13.07
C GLU A 762 19.90 22.51 14.04
N LYS A 763 19.05 21.61 13.51
CA LYS A 763 18.22 20.70 14.32
C LYS A 763 18.91 19.36 14.38
N GLN A 764 19.18 18.89 15.60
CA GLN A 764 19.75 17.57 15.84
C GLN A 764 18.68 16.71 16.52
N GLU A 765 18.15 15.72 15.79
CA GLU A 765 17.24 14.73 16.36
C GLU A 765 18.00 13.48 16.77
N MET A 766 17.80 13.04 18.01
CA MET A 766 18.48 11.86 18.55
C MET A 766 17.53 11.03 19.40
N ARG A 767 17.68 9.71 19.28
CA ARG A 767 17.07 8.76 20.21
C ARG A 767 17.84 8.77 21.50
N THR A 768 17.11 8.78 22.60
CA THR A 768 17.68 8.55 23.91
C THR A 768 17.14 7.25 24.45
N TRP A 769 17.98 6.22 24.37
CA TRP A 769 17.68 4.89 24.86
C TRP A 769 17.61 4.89 26.38
N CYS A 770 16.53 4.32 26.91
CA CYS A 770 16.27 4.16 28.33
C CYS A 770 16.08 2.67 28.61
N THR A 771 16.58 2.18 29.74
CA THR A 771 16.29 0.82 30.23
C THR A 771 15.12 0.86 31.21
N LEU A 772 14.35 -0.23 31.28
CA LEU A 772 13.35 -0.40 32.31
C LEU A 772 14.00 -0.78 33.64
N THR A 773 13.45 -0.28 34.74
CA THR A 773 13.77 -0.80 36.08
C THR A 773 13.20 -2.21 36.27
N PRO A 774 13.68 -3.00 37.24
CA PRO A 774 13.11 -4.32 37.54
C PRO A 774 11.60 -4.27 37.85
N GLU A 775 11.14 -3.20 38.52
CA GLU A 775 9.72 -2.95 38.76
C GLU A 775 8.95 -2.73 37.46
N GLN A 776 9.45 -1.86 36.58
CA GLN A 776 8.82 -1.62 35.27
C GLN A 776 8.77 -2.89 34.43
N ALA A 777 9.85 -3.67 34.39
CA ALA A 777 9.91 -4.91 33.64
C ALA A 777 8.88 -5.94 34.15
N SER A 778 8.71 -6.05 35.46
CA SER A 778 7.72 -6.94 36.09
C SER A 778 6.30 -6.53 35.75
N LEU A 779 5.97 -5.24 35.88
CA LEU A 779 4.65 -4.71 35.51
C LEU A 779 4.37 -4.83 34.01
N TYR A 780 5.39 -4.56 33.19
CA TYR A 780 5.29 -4.66 31.74
C TYR A 780 4.98 -6.10 31.33
N LYS A 781 5.73 -7.07 31.86
CA LYS A 781 5.51 -8.49 31.61
C LYS A 781 4.10 -8.91 32.02
N ALA A 782 3.65 -8.51 33.22
CA ALA A 782 2.30 -8.84 33.69
C ALA A 782 1.19 -8.31 32.76
N VAL A 783 1.36 -7.12 32.17
CA VAL A 783 0.39 -6.58 31.20
C VAL A 783 0.45 -7.31 29.85
N VAL A 784 1.63 -7.75 29.42
CA VAL A 784 1.77 -8.57 28.19
C VAL A 784 1.12 -9.94 28.39
N ASP A 785 1.34 -10.58 29.54
CA ASP A 785 0.75 -11.87 29.88
C ASP A 785 -0.79 -11.75 29.98
N ASP A 786 -1.33 -10.74 30.68
CA ASP A 786 -2.79 -10.44 30.75
C ASP A 786 -3.40 -10.15 29.37
N LEU A 787 -2.66 -9.46 28.50
CA LEU A 787 -3.10 -9.24 27.12
C LEU A 787 -3.17 -10.56 26.35
N ALA A 788 -2.14 -11.40 26.46
CA ALA A 788 -2.08 -12.68 25.76
C ALA A 788 -3.22 -13.63 26.19
N GLU A 789 -3.52 -13.70 27.50
CA GLU A 789 -4.63 -14.48 28.04
C GLU A 789 -5.98 -13.99 27.51
N ARG A 790 -6.26 -12.69 27.62
CA ARG A 790 -7.56 -12.11 27.20
C ARG A 790 -7.75 -12.12 25.69
N MET A 791 -6.69 -12.10 24.91
CA MET A 791 -6.77 -12.17 23.45
C MET A 791 -7.25 -13.53 22.94
N ALA A 792 -7.00 -14.61 23.70
CA ALA A 792 -7.42 -15.96 23.33
C ALA A 792 -8.96 -16.12 23.30
N GLU A 793 -9.68 -15.30 24.06
CA GLU A 793 -11.13 -15.40 24.25
C GLU A 793 -11.93 -14.27 23.58
N ALA A 794 -11.27 -13.23 23.05
CA ALA A 794 -11.93 -12.01 22.56
C ALA A 794 -12.33 -12.05 21.07
N ASP A 795 -13.53 -11.54 20.77
CA ASP A 795 -14.00 -11.32 19.39
C ASP A 795 -13.20 -10.21 18.66
N GLU A 796 -13.43 -9.99 17.35
CA GLU A 796 -12.61 -9.03 16.58
C GLU A 796 -12.73 -7.57 17.07
N LYS A 797 -13.89 -7.18 17.58
CA LYS A 797 -14.14 -5.80 18.03
C LYS A 797 -13.59 -5.59 19.43
N GLU A 798 -13.78 -6.57 20.30
CA GLU A 798 -13.21 -6.63 21.65
C GLU A 798 -11.67 -6.66 21.58
N ARG A 799 -11.10 -7.42 20.65
CA ARG A 799 -9.64 -7.49 20.42
C ARG A 799 -9.06 -6.12 20.11
N LYS A 800 -9.64 -5.37 19.16
CA LYS A 800 -9.18 -4.00 18.84
C LYS A 800 -9.21 -3.08 20.08
N GLY A 801 -10.25 -3.18 20.90
CA GLY A 801 -10.35 -2.42 22.15
C GLY A 801 -9.32 -2.84 23.20
N LEU A 802 -9.13 -4.15 23.39
CA LEU A 802 -8.17 -4.74 24.31
C LEU A 802 -6.75 -4.32 23.97
N VAL A 803 -6.35 -4.46 22.70
CA VAL A 803 -5.01 -4.08 22.19
C VAL A 803 -4.71 -2.61 22.47
N LEU A 804 -5.62 -1.70 22.08
CA LEU A 804 -5.45 -0.26 22.34
C LEU A 804 -5.34 0.06 23.85
N SER A 805 -6.13 -0.64 24.68
CA SER A 805 -6.10 -0.43 26.12
C SER A 805 -4.79 -0.91 26.77
N SER A 806 -4.32 -2.11 26.42
CA SER A 806 -3.08 -2.70 26.92
C SER A 806 -1.88 -1.90 26.45
N MET A 807 -1.92 -1.40 25.23
CA MET A 807 -0.89 -0.54 24.70
C MET A 807 -0.72 0.78 25.48
N SER A 808 -1.85 1.41 25.83
CA SER A 808 -1.83 2.58 26.70
C SER A 808 -1.24 2.25 28.08
N ARG A 809 -1.48 1.06 28.63
CA ARG A 809 -0.88 0.59 29.89
C ARG A 809 0.63 0.39 29.74
N LEU A 810 1.10 -0.28 28.69
CA LEU A 810 2.52 -0.50 28.42
C LEU A 810 3.27 0.85 28.30
N LYS A 811 2.72 1.81 27.57
CA LYS A 811 3.27 3.19 27.49
C LYS A 811 3.35 3.86 28.87
N GLN A 812 2.31 3.73 29.70
CA GLN A 812 2.32 4.28 31.05
C GLN A 812 3.40 3.64 31.91
N ILE A 813 3.61 2.32 31.80
CA ILE A 813 4.66 1.60 32.52
C ILE A 813 6.05 2.07 32.07
N CYS A 814 6.28 2.19 30.75
CA CYS A 814 7.55 2.71 30.20
C CYS A 814 7.86 4.12 30.71
N ASN A 815 6.85 4.98 30.84
CA ASN A 815 6.99 6.29 31.44
C ASN A 815 7.28 6.23 32.94
N HIS A 816 6.42 5.58 33.72
CA HIS A 816 6.59 5.45 35.16
C HIS A 816 5.60 4.44 35.80
N PRO A 817 6.02 3.54 36.72
CA PRO A 817 5.12 2.63 37.45
C PRO A 817 3.94 3.34 38.13
N ALA A 818 4.21 4.43 38.85
CA ALA A 818 3.18 5.25 39.50
C ALA A 818 2.18 5.94 38.54
N GLN A 819 2.50 6.06 37.24
CA GLN A 819 1.53 6.52 36.23
C GLN A 819 0.52 5.42 35.93
N PHE A 820 0.99 4.18 35.77
CA PHE A 820 0.17 3.00 35.52
C PHE A 820 -0.68 2.62 36.75
N LEU A 821 -0.07 2.57 37.94
CA LEU A 821 -0.73 2.17 39.19
C LEU A 821 -1.72 3.22 39.71
N GLY A 822 -1.48 4.51 39.43
CA GLY A 822 -2.35 5.60 39.90
C GLY A 822 -2.41 5.75 41.43
N ASP A 823 -1.43 5.21 42.15
CA ASP A 823 -1.43 5.00 43.60
C ASP A 823 -0.79 6.13 44.43
N GLY A 824 -0.32 7.19 43.77
CA GLY A 824 0.34 8.32 44.46
C GLY A 824 1.74 8.02 45.00
N SER A 825 2.32 6.86 44.68
CA SER A 825 3.65 6.43 45.16
C SER A 825 4.80 7.34 44.69
N ALA A 826 5.95 7.28 45.39
CA ALA A 826 7.11 8.13 45.11
C ALA A 826 7.67 7.92 43.69
N LEU A 827 8.21 8.97 43.07
CA LEU A 827 8.67 8.92 41.68
C LEU A 827 10.17 8.59 41.51
N ALA A 828 11.01 9.02 42.45
CA ALA A 828 12.47 8.89 42.30
C ALA A 828 12.94 7.43 42.19
N GLY A 829 13.84 7.15 41.24
CA GLY A 829 14.55 5.87 41.11
C GLY A 829 13.70 4.67 40.67
N ARG A 830 12.49 4.92 40.14
CA ARG A 830 11.55 3.86 39.73
C ARG A 830 11.29 3.81 38.22
N SER A 831 11.85 4.75 37.46
CA SER A 831 11.71 4.79 36.01
C SER A 831 13.00 5.23 35.33
N GLY A 832 13.49 4.40 34.40
CA GLY A 832 14.68 4.75 33.62
C GLY A 832 14.47 5.96 32.71
N LYS A 833 13.25 6.19 32.20
CA LYS A 833 12.92 7.42 31.47
C LYS A 833 12.96 8.66 32.35
N LEU A 834 12.46 8.55 33.58
CA LEU A 834 12.49 9.67 34.53
C LEU A 834 13.93 10.00 34.91
N ASP A 835 14.75 8.99 35.21
CA ASP A 835 16.16 9.17 35.52
C ASP A 835 16.91 9.83 34.36
N ARG A 836 16.61 9.42 33.12
CA ARG A 836 17.20 10.04 31.94
C ARG A 836 16.71 11.47 31.70
N LEU A 837 15.42 11.72 31.90
CA LEU A 837 14.84 13.06 31.83
C LEU A 837 15.47 14.00 32.86
N GLU A 838 15.69 13.53 34.09
CA GLU A 838 16.39 14.29 35.14
C GLU A 838 17.80 14.68 34.72
N SER A 839 18.57 13.74 34.16
CA SER A 839 19.92 14.02 33.64
C SER A 839 19.90 15.11 32.57
N ILE A 840 19.03 14.97 31.57
CA ILE A 840 18.91 15.92 30.45
C ILE A 840 18.52 17.32 30.95
N LEU A 841 17.53 17.40 31.84
CA LEU A 841 17.07 18.67 32.37
C LEU A 841 18.04 19.28 33.36
N GLY A 842 18.77 18.47 34.12
CA GLY A 842 19.85 18.93 34.99
C GLY A 842 20.98 19.58 34.20
N GLU A 843 21.40 18.97 33.09
CA GLU A 843 22.36 19.54 32.13
C GLU A 843 21.85 20.88 31.58
N ALA A 844 20.62 20.92 31.07
CA ALA A 844 20.04 22.15 30.51
C ALA A 844 19.94 23.29 31.54
N VAL A 845 19.57 22.97 32.79
CA VAL A 845 19.52 23.94 33.90
C VAL A 845 20.92 24.46 34.24
N ALA A 846 21.93 23.58 34.28
CA ALA A 846 23.31 23.96 34.57
C ALA A 846 23.90 24.89 33.49
N GLU A 847 23.53 24.67 32.22
CA GLU A 847 23.97 25.47 31.08
C GLU A 847 23.19 26.79 30.90
N GLY A 848 22.09 26.99 31.66
CA GLY A 848 21.20 28.14 31.50
C GLY A 848 20.35 28.05 30.21
N ASP A 849 20.21 26.85 29.67
CA ASP A 849 19.43 26.56 28.49
C ASP A 849 17.95 26.41 28.82
N LYS A 850 17.08 26.47 27.81
CA LYS A 850 15.62 26.33 27.98
C LYS A 850 15.13 25.05 27.32
N ALA A 851 14.35 24.28 28.08
CA ALA A 851 13.87 22.97 27.68
C ALA A 851 12.34 22.91 27.58
N LEU A 852 11.85 22.37 26.47
CA LEU A 852 10.46 21.93 26.33
C LEU A 852 10.38 20.43 26.56
N CYS A 853 9.44 20.01 27.39
CA CYS A 853 9.14 18.59 27.61
C CYS A 853 7.72 18.28 27.15
N PHE A 854 7.55 17.28 26.31
CA PHE A 854 6.24 16.87 25.80
C PHE A 854 5.83 15.51 26.36
N THR A 855 4.58 15.43 26.81
CA THR A 855 3.93 14.16 27.21
C THR A 855 2.49 14.10 26.70
N GLN A 856 2.00 12.94 26.30
CA GLN A 856 0.61 12.76 25.88
C GLN A 856 -0.37 12.70 27.07
N TYR A 857 0.13 12.48 28.29
CA TYR A 857 -0.70 12.19 29.47
C TYR A 857 -0.81 13.38 30.42
N ALA A 858 -1.95 14.07 30.41
CA ALA A 858 -2.15 15.25 31.25
C ALA A 858 -2.03 14.95 32.76
N ARG A 859 -2.64 13.87 33.25
CA ARG A 859 -2.54 13.43 34.65
C ARG A 859 -1.11 13.10 35.08
N TRP A 860 -0.28 12.61 34.14
CA TRP A 860 1.12 12.37 34.42
C TRP A 860 1.88 13.68 34.56
N GLY A 861 1.64 14.65 33.67
CA GLY A 861 2.24 15.97 33.77
C GLY A 861 1.91 16.73 35.06
N GLU A 862 0.71 16.54 35.61
CA GLU A 862 0.30 17.08 36.91
C GLU A 862 1.15 16.56 38.07
N ARG A 863 1.67 15.33 37.99
CA ARG A 863 2.59 14.76 38.99
C ARG A 863 4.06 15.06 38.67
N LEU A 864 4.41 15.02 37.38
CA LEU A 864 5.79 15.19 36.91
C LEU A 864 6.28 16.63 37.10
N ALA A 865 5.47 17.65 36.83
CA ALA A 865 5.91 19.04 36.94
C ALA A 865 6.29 19.45 38.39
N PRO A 866 5.49 19.15 39.44
CA PRO A 866 5.90 19.40 40.83
C PRO A 866 7.15 18.62 41.23
N TYR A 867 7.28 17.38 40.76
CA TYR A 867 8.45 16.55 41.02
C TYR A 867 9.73 17.15 40.41
N LEU A 868 9.71 17.48 39.12
CA LEU A 868 10.84 18.11 38.43
C LEU A 868 11.21 19.46 39.06
N ARG A 869 10.20 20.25 39.48
CA ARG A 869 10.43 21.50 40.22
C ARG A 869 11.20 21.26 41.53
N SER A 870 10.79 20.26 42.31
CA SER A 870 11.48 19.91 43.55
C SER A 870 12.87 19.35 43.30
N ARG A 871 13.04 18.54 42.26
CA ARG A 871 14.28 17.81 41.96
C ARG A 871 15.36 18.72 41.37
N LEU A 872 14.98 19.62 40.46
CA LEU A 872 15.89 20.53 39.76
C LEU A 872 16.09 21.85 40.53
N GLY A 873 15.25 22.14 41.52
CA GLY A 873 15.31 23.39 42.30
C GLY A 873 14.92 24.64 41.50
N VAL A 874 14.30 24.49 40.32
CA VAL A 874 13.88 25.61 39.45
C VAL A 874 12.38 25.58 39.18
N PRO A 875 11.74 26.72 38.86
CA PRO A 875 10.35 26.74 38.41
C PRO A 875 10.16 25.88 37.16
N VAL A 876 9.10 25.09 37.13
CA VAL A 876 8.66 24.29 35.98
C VAL A 876 7.25 24.73 35.61
N LEU A 877 7.04 25.16 34.37
CA LEU A 877 5.71 25.48 33.85
C LEU A 877 5.01 24.21 33.35
N TRP A 878 3.69 24.16 33.48
CA TRP A 878 2.87 23.06 32.97
C TRP A 878 1.67 23.58 32.19
N LEU A 879 1.59 23.24 30.90
CA LEU A 879 0.51 23.64 29.99
C LEU A 879 -0.26 22.41 29.50
N HIS A 880 -1.56 22.39 29.75
CA HIS A 880 -2.46 21.30 29.36
C HIS A 880 -3.77 21.81 28.77
N GLY A 881 -4.63 20.90 28.31
CA GLY A 881 -5.88 21.26 27.62
C GLY A 881 -6.88 22.05 28.48
N GLY A 882 -6.82 21.88 29.80
CA GLY A 882 -7.67 22.60 30.77
C GLY A 882 -7.14 23.98 31.17
N THR A 883 -5.93 24.36 30.74
CA THR A 883 -5.37 25.68 31.05
C THR A 883 -6.17 26.77 30.33
N SER A 884 -6.63 27.78 31.08
CA SER A 884 -7.37 28.92 30.54
C SER A 884 -6.58 29.63 29.44
N ARG A 885 -7.27 30.27 28.50
CA ARG A 885 -6.61 31.00 27.41
C ARG A 885 -5.68 32.11 27.95
N ALA A 886 -6.14 32.86 28.95
CA ALA A 886 -5.35 33.92 29.57
C ALA A 886 -4.08 33.39 30.23
N ASP A 887 -4.18 32.28 30.99
CA ASP A 887 -3.02 31.65 31.61
C ASP A 887 -2.05 31.07 30.59
N ARG A 888 -2.57 30.47 29.52
CA ARG A 888 -1.74 29.94 28.42
C ARG A 888 -0.87 31.03 27.79
N GLU A 889 -1.47 32.17 27.48
CA GLU A 889 -0.76 33.32 26.92
C GLU A 889 0.30 33.83 27.90
N ARG A 890 -0.06 34.01 29.18
CA ARG A 890 0.87 34.42 30.25
C ARG A 890 2.05 33.47 30.43
N MET A 891 1.82 32.16 30.46
CA MET A 891 2.87 31.15 30.60
C MET A 891 3.83 31.16 29.39
N THR A 892 3.28 31.28 28.18
CA THR A 892 4.05 31.32 26.93
C THR A 892 4.94 32.56 26.87
N GLU A 893 4.39 33.73 27.17
CA GLU A 893 5.13 34.99 27.21
C GLU A 893 6.20 34.95 28.30
N HIS A 894 5.87 34.46 29.50
CA HIS A 894 6.82 34.35 30.60
C HIS A 894 8.01 33.43 30.26
N PHE A 895 7.75 32.26 29.65
CA PHE A 895 8.80 31.32 29.25
C PHE A 895 9.79 31.91 28.24
N GLN A 896 9.31 32.74 27.30
CA GLN A 896 10.13 33.36 26.26
C GLN A 896 11.09 34.43 26.82
N THR A 897 10.88 34.94 28.04
CA THR A 897 11.77 35.91 28.67
C THR A 897 13.04 35.27 29.24
N VAL A 898 14.14 36.03 29.30
CA VAL A 898 15.43 35.56 29.87
C VAL A 898 15.26 35.17 31.35
N ALA A 899 14.48 35.93 32.12
CA ALA A 899 14.15 35.64 33.52
C ALA A 899 13.05 34.57 33.70
N GLY A 900 12.51 34.06 32.60
CA GLY A 900 11.47 33.03 32.62
C GLY A 900 12.00 31.66 33.00
N PRO A 901 11.13 30.71 33.39
CA PRO A 901 11.50 29.36 33.75
C PRO A 901 12.33 28.65 32.69
N VAL A 902 13.23 27.77 33.15
CA VAL A 902 14.10 26.95 32.28
C VAL A 902 13.31 25.79 31.66
N VAL A 903 12.42 25.17 32.43
CA VAL A 903 11.68 23.99 31.99
C VAL A 903 10.21 24.33 31.77
N PHE A 904 9.70 23.97 30.59
CA PHE A 904 8.28 24.05 30.27
C PHE A 904 7.77 22.68 29.82
N LEU A 905 6.92 22.07 30.65
CA LEU A 905 6.23 20.82 30.35
C LEU A 905 4.91 21.15 29.62
N LEU A 906 4.62 20.43 28.54
CA LEU A 906 3.42 20.63 27.72
C LEU A 906 2.76 19.30 27.36
N SER A 907 1.43 19.24 27.43
CA SER A 907 0.72 18.09 26.88
C SER A 907 0.70 18.16 25.35
N LEU A 908 0.99 17.06 24.65
CA LEU A 908 1.09 17.02 23.17
C LEU A 908 -0.16 17.59 22.46
N LYS A 909 -1.36 17.22 22.92
CA LYS A 909 -2.62 17.73 22.34
C LYS A 909 -2.85 19.23 22.59
N ALA A 910 -2.42 19.77 23.74
CA ALA A 910 -2.51 21.21 23.99
C ALA A 910 -1.44 22.01 23.23
N ALA A 911 -0.27 21.39 23.00
CA ALA A 911 0.85 21.95 22.26
C ALA A 911 0.69 21.91 20.73
N GLY A 912 -0.20 21.06 20.20
CA GLY A 912 -0.50 20.92 18.77
C GLY A 912 -0.98 22.20 18.07
N THR A 913 -1.12 23.31 18.80
CA THR A 913 -1.82 24.50 18.34
C THR A 913 -1.00 25.80 18.48
N GLY A 914 -0.44 26.29 17.36
CA GLY A 914 0.01 27.67 17.15
C GLY A 914 1.10 28.29 18.03
N LEU A 915 1.53 27.67 19.13
CA LEU A 915 2.44 28.28 20.09
C LEU A 915 3.82 28.59 19.46
N ASN A 916 4.37 29.77 19.77
CA ASN A 916 5.72 30.15 19.40
C ASN A 916 6.62 30.06 20.64
N LEU A 917 7.57 29.11 20.68
CA LEU A 917 8.41 28.79 21.85
C LEU A 917 9.91 28.77 21.48
N THR A 918 10.33 29.72 20.63
CA THR A 918 11.69 29.86 20.09
C THR A 918 12.80 30.04 21.14
N ALA A 919 12.48 30.40 22.38
CA ALA A 919 13.49 30.51 23.44
C ALA A 919 14.07 29.15 23.86
N ALA A 920 13.37 28.04 23.60
CA ALA A 920 13.88 26.71 23.93
C ALA A 920 14.84 26.20 22.86
N ASN A 921 15.95 25.62 23.30
CA ASN A 921 16.94 24.96 22.45
C ASN A 921 17.09 23.47 22.79
N HIS A 922 16.43 22.99 23.84
CA HIS A 922 16.24 21.56 24.12
C HIS A 922 14.77 21.21 23.99
N VAL A 923 14.47 20.11 23.30
CA VAL A 923 13.14 19.53 23.16
C VAL A 923 13.22 18.07 23.57
N VAL A 924 12.42 17.65 24.53
CA VAL A 924 12.37 16.27 25.02
C VAL A 924 10.96 15.72 24.84
N HIS A 925 10.83 14.65 24.05
CA HIS A 925 9.60 13.85 23.99
C HIS A 925 9.71 12.74 25.02
N VAL A 926 8.94 12.86 26.11
CA VAL A 926 8.98 11.92 27.25
C VAL A 926 8.37 10.57 26.85
N ASP A 927 7.27 10.61 26.10
CA ASP A 927 6.60 9.44 25.53
C ASP A 927 6.51 9.55 24.01
N ARG A 928 6.55 8.39 23.34
CA ARG A 928 6.46 8.31 21.88
C ARG A 928 5.02 8.40 21.41
N TRP A 929 4.79 9.33 20.49
CA TRP A 929 3.57 9.43 19.72
C TRP A 929 3.79 8.81 18.34
N TRP A 930 3.03 7.77 18.02
CA TRP A 930 3.32 6.94 16.85
C TRP A 930 2.93 7.55 15.50
N ASN A 931 2.33 8.74 15.49
CA ASN A 931 2.25 9.56 14.29
C ASN A 931 3.42 10.58 14.30
N PRO A 932 4.47 10.38 13.47
CA PRO A 932 5.62 11.27 13.41
C PRO A 932 5.25 12.73 13.13
N ALA A 933 4.17 12.98 12.37
CA ALA A 933 3.72 14.32 12.05
C ALA A 933 3.33 15.14 13.30
N VAL A 934 2.75 14.48 14.31
CA VAL A 934 2.36 15.14 15.58
C VAL A 934 3.58 15.46 16.44
N GLU A 935 4.56 14.55 16.51
CA GLU A 935 5.84 14.82 17.22
C GLU A 935 6.63 15.94 16.53
N ASN A 936 6.69 15.91 15.20
CA ASN A 936 7.35 16.95 14.40
C ASN A 936 6.66 18.30 14.59
N GLN A 937 5.33 18.32 14.59
CA GLN A 937 4.53 19.52 14.86
C GLN A 937 4.84 20.14 16.24
N ALA A 938 5.01 19.30 17.27
CA ALA A 938 5.38 19.74 18.62
C ALA A 938 6.83 20.23 18.69
N THR A 939 7.76 19.53 18.02
CA THR A 939 9.17 19.93 17.91
C THR A 939 9.34 21.27 17.21
N ASP A 940 8.55 21.49 16.15
CA ASP A 940 8.53 22.71 15.35
C ASP A 940 8.06 23.95 16.12
N ARG A 941 7.60 23.81 17.38
CA ARG A 941 7.32 24.96 18.26
C ARG A 941 8.58 25.65 18.77
N ALA A 942 9.66 24.89 18.96
CA ALA A 942 10.99 25.42 19.29
C ALA A 942 11.83 25.68 18.02
N PHE A 943 11.73 24.79 17.03
CA PHE A 943 12.44 24.91 15.75
C PHE A 943 11.67 25.77 14.74
N ARG A 944 11.54 27.07 15.02
CA ARG A 944 10.78 28.03 14.22
C ARG A 944 11.60 29.29 13.94
N ILE A 945 11.18 30.06 12.94
CA ILE A 945 11.76 31.37 12.63
C ILE A 945 11.76 32.26 13.89
N GLY A 946 12.93 32.77 14.24
CA GLY A 946 13.19 33.45 15.52
C GLY A 946 14.09 32.66 16.45
N GLN A 947 14.28 31.37 16.19
CA GLN A 947 15.31 30.55 16.84
C GLN A 947 16.70 31.02 16.42
N ARG A 948 17.60 31.21 17.41
CA ARG A 948 18.99 31.68 17.20
C ARG A 948 20.02 30.65 17.67
N ARG A 949 19.59 29.54 18.28
CA ARG A 949 20.44 28.48 18.82
C ARG A 949 20.11 27.15 18.18
N ASN A 950 21.10 26.27 18.05
CA ASN A 950 20.88 24.89 17.60
C ASN A 950 19.88 24.20 18.52
N VAL A 951 18.92 23.47 17.94
CA VAL A 951 17.86 22.80 18.68
C VAL A 951 18.17 21.32 18.77
N GLN A 952 18.32 20.82 20.00
CA GLN A 952 18.49 19.40 20.28
C GLN A 952 17.13 18.78 20.59
N VAL A 953 16.75 17.75 19.84
CA VAL A 953 15.48 17.04 19.99
C VAL A 953 15.78 15.62 20.45
N ARG A 954 15.40 15.30 21.68
CA ARG A 954 15.64 14.01 22.32
C ARG A 954 14.31 13.24 22.43
N LYS A 955 14.23 12.10 21.77
CA LYS A 955 13.07 11.19 21.85
C LYS A 955 13.40 10.05 22.80
N LEU A 956 12.77 10.00 23.97
CA LEU A 956 13.01 8.93 24.93
C LEU A 956 12.34 7.63 24.46
N VAL A 957 13.10 6.54 24.39
CA VAL A 957 12.63 5.22 23.93
C VAL A 957 13.13 4.14 24.88
N CYS A 958 12.23 3.32 25.42
CA CYS A 958 12.62 2.16 26.23
C CYS A 958 13.08 0.98 25.36
N VAL A 959 14.31 0.51 25.58
CA VAL A 959 14.92 -0.64 24.89
C VAL A 959 14.15 -1.91 25.22
N GLY A 960 14.00 -2.80 24.24
CA GLY A 960 13.36 -4.11 24.35
C GLY A 960 11.86 -4.04 24.62
N THR A 961 11.23 -2.87 24.45
CA THR A 961 9.79 -2.67 24.68
C THR A 961 9.03 -2.44 23.37
N VAL A 962 7.72 -2.25 23.49
CA VAL A 962 6.88 -1.83 22.37
C VAL A 962 7.28 -0.48 21.77
N GLU A 963 7.92 0.40 22.55
CA GLU A 963 8.35 1.70 22.03
C GLU A 963 9.47 1.58 21.00
N GLU A 964 10.45 0.69 21.23
CA GLU A 964 11.53 0.42 20.29
C GLU A 964 11.01 -0.25 19.02
N ARG A 965 10.20 -1.30 19.17
CA ARG A 965 9.67 -2.05 18.01
C ARG A 965 8.77 -1.19 17.13
N VAL A 966 7.93 -0.36 17.74
CA VAL A 966 7.09 0.58 16.97
C VAL A 966 7.95 1.64 16.30
N ASP A 967 8.99 2.12 16.95
CA ASP A 967 9.92 3.07 16.33
C ASP A 967 10.66 2.46 15.13
N GLU A 968 11.17 1.23 15.25
CA GLU A 968 11.79 0.51 14.12
C GLU A 968 10.80 0.27 12.97
N MET A 969 9.55 -0.08 13.27
CA MET A 969 8.52 -0.25 12.25
C MET A 969 8.21 1.06 11.52
N ILE A 970 8.16 2.18 12.25
CA ILE A 970 8.00 3.52 11.67
C ILE A 970 9.20 3.85 10.77
N GLU A 971 10.43 3.51 11.17
CA GLU A 971 11.62 3.73 10.35
C GLU A 971 11.66 2.86 9.11
N ARG A 972 11.48 1.54 9.25
CA ARG A 972 11.46 0.60 8.11
C ARG A 972 10.42 1.03 7.07
N LYS A 973 9.24 1.47 7.51
CA LYS A 973 8.21 2.02 6.62
C LYS A 973 8.55 3.41 6.11
N SER A 974 9.21 4.28 6.86
CA SER A 974 9.62 5.60 6.39
C SER A 974 10.74 5.54 5.33
N VAL A 975 11.60 4.51 5.36
CA VAL A 975 12.69 4.29 4.39
C VAL A 975 12.17 3.61 3.11
N LEU A 976 11.19 2.71 3.24
CA LEU A 976 10.55 2.04 2.10
C LEU A 976 9.36 2.82 1.53
N ALA A 977 8.84 3.81 2.25
CA ALA A 977 7.64 4.52 1.87
C ALA A 977 7.60 5.97 2.40
N ASP A 978 7.76 6.91 1.48
CA ASP A 978 6.99 8.16 1.47
C ASP A 978 5.46 7.89 1.28
N GLY A 979 4.94 6.70 1.58
CA GLY A 979 3.70 6.18 1.01
C GLY A 979 2.78 5.27 1.83
N ALA A 980 3.13 4.77 3.03
CA ALA A 980 2.27 3.72 3.64
C ALA A 980 2.31 3.59 5.18
N VAL A 981 2.03 4.67 5.92
CA VAL A 981 1.72 4.56 7.36
C VAL A 981 0.28 5.03 7.59
N ALA A 982 -0.61 4.08 7.87
CA ALA A 982 -1.96 4.38 8.32
C ALA A 982 -1.93 5.15 9.66
N THR A 983 -2.85 6.10 9.80
CA THR A 983 -2.83 7.13 10.84
C THR A 983 -3.13 6.58 12.24
N GLY A 984 -2.25 6.90 13.20
CA GLY A 984 -2.47 6.67 14.63
C GLY A 984 -2.19 5.25 15.11
N GLU A 985 -2.76 4.87 16.26
CA GLU A 985 -2.57 3.54 16.88
C GLU A 985 -3.42 2.44 16.20
N GLY A 986 -4.33 2.81 15.29
CA GLY A 986 -5.34 1.92 14.73
C GLY A 986 -4.82 0.82 13.81
N TRP A 987 -3.67 1.02 13.17
CA TRP A 987 -3.06 -0.02 12.32
C TRP A 987 -2.55 -1.22 13.13
N LEU A 988 -2.21 -1.01 14.41
CA LEU A 988 -1.81 -2.08 15.32
C LEU A 988 -2.99 -3.00 15.66
N GLY A 989 -4.22 -2.48 15.63
CA GLY A 989 -5.43 -3.29 15.78
C GLY A 989 -5.77 -4.15 14.56
N GLY A 990 -5.02 -4.00 13.46
CA GLY A 990 -5.13 -4.84 12.26
C GLY A 990 -3.97 -5.84 12.10
N LEU A 991 -3.01 -5.87 13.03
CA LEU A 991 -1.95 -6.89 13.05
C LEU A 991 -2.52 -8.26 13.44
N SER A 992 -1.86 -9.32 12.98
CA SER A 992 -2.14 -10.68 13.48
C SER A 992 -1.79 -10.79 14.97
N VAL A 993 -2.28 -11.84 15.63
CA VAL A 993 -2.01 -12.05 17.07
C VAL A 993 -0.52 -12.31 17.28
N GLU A 994 0.09 -13.04 16.36
CA GLU A 994 1.52 -13.36 16.32
C GLU A 994 2.37 -12.10 16.16
N ASP A 995 2.05 -11.26 15.17
CA ASP A 995 2.74 -9.98 14.94
C ASP A 995 2.60 -9.07 16.16
N LEU A 996 1.41 -9.02 16.76
CA LEU A 996 1.18 -8.19 17.93
C LEU A 996 1.98 -8.69 19.13
N ARG A 997 2.02 -10.01 19.38
CA ARG A 997 2.85 -10.59 20.45
C ARG A 997 4.31 -10.25 20.25
N GLU A 998 4.81 -10.31 19.02
CA GLU A 998 6.19 -9.93 18.71
C GLU A 998 6.45 -8.45 18.98
N VAL A 999 5.49 -7.57 18.64
CA VAL A 999 5.55 -6.13 18.89
C VAL A 999 5.51 -5.75 20.37
N VAL A 1000 4.76 -6.48 21.21
CA VAL A 1000 4.64 -6.15 22.64
C VAL A 1000 5.63 -6.89 23.54
N ARG A 1001 6.25 -7.98 23.08
CA ARG A 1001 7.16 -8.83 23.86
C ARG A 1001 8.26 -8.01 24.56
N LEU A 1002 8.62 -8.38 25.79
CA LEU A 1002 9.78 -7.77 26.45
C LEU A 1002 11.07 -8.49 26.03
N ALA A 1003 12.07 -7.76 25.52
CA ALA A 1003 13.38 -8.34 25.19
C ALA A 1003 14.27 -8.45 26.46
N PRO A 1004 15.17 -9.45 26.54
CA PRO A 1004 16.06 -9.62 27.70
C PRO A 1004 16.92 -8.39 28.03
N GLU A 1005 17.28 -7.60 27.02
CA GLU A 1005 18.14 -6.42 27.13
C GLU A 1005 17.40 -5.19 27.69
N ALA A 1006 16.09 -5.30 27.94
CA ALA A 1006 15.26 -4.20 28.41
C ALA A 1006 15.50 -3.80 29.87
N VAL A 1007 16.04 -4.69 30.70
CA VAL A 1007 16.13 -4.49 32.16
C VAL A 1007 17.52 -3.98 32.54
N SER A 1008 17.57 -2.88 33.29
CA SER A 1008 18.82 -2.44 33.93
C SER A 1008 19.28 -3.49 34.93
N GLY A 1009 20.48 -4.05 34.72
CA GLY A 1009 21.14 -4.97 35.65
C GLY A 1009 21.41 -4.36 37.02
#